data_AF-A0A8B8XL27-F1
#
_entry.id   AF-A0A8B8XL27-F1
#
_cell.length_a   1.000
_cell.length_b   1.000
_cell.length_c   1.000
_cell.angle_alpha   90.00
_cell.angle_beta   90.00
_cell.angle_gamma   90.00
#
_symmetry.space_group_name_H-M   'P 1'
#
loop_
_entity.id
_entity.type
_entity.pdbx_description
1 polymer ?
#
loop_
_entity_poly.entity_id
_entity_poly.type
_entity_poly.pdbx_seq_one_letter_code
_entity_poly.pdbx_strand_id
1 'polypeptide(L)'
;MIRQLKESLKANNYNEAVYLVRFLSDLVNCHVIAAPSMVAMFENFVSVTQEEDVPQVRRDWYVYAFLSSLPWVGKELYEKKDAEMDRIFANTESYLKRRQKTHVPMLQVWTAEKPHPQEEYLDCLWAQIQKLKKDRWQERHILRPYLAFDSILCEALQHNLPPFTPPPHTEDSVYPMPRVIFRMFDYTDDPEGPVMPGSHSVERFVIEENLHCIVKSHWKERKTCAAQLVSYPGKNKIPLNYHIVEVIFAELFQLPAPPHIDVMYTTLLIELCKLQPGSLPQVLAQATEMLYMRLDTMNTTCVDRFINWFSHHLSNFQFRWSWEDWSDCLTQDPESPKPKFVREVLEKCMRLSYHQRILDIVPPTFSTLCPANPTCIYKYGDESSNSLPGHSVALCLAVAFKSKATNDEIFSILKDVPNPNQDDDDDEGFSFNPLKIEVFVQTLLHLAAKSFSHSFSALAKFHEVFKTLAESDEGKLHVLRVMFEVWRNHPQMIAVLVDKMIRTQIVDCAAVANWIFSSELSRDFTRLFVWEILHSTIRKMSKHVLKIQKELEEAKEKLARQHKRRSDDDDRSSDRKDGALEEQIERLQEKVESAQSEQKNLFLVIFQRFIMILTEHLVRCETDGTSVLTPWYKNCIERLQQIFLQHHQIIQQYMVTLENLLFTAELDPHILAMFQQFCALQA
;
A
#
# COMPACT_ATOMS: atom_id res chain seq x y z
N MET A 1 -20.49 -1.91 29.00
CA MET A 1 -20.69 -1.62 27.56
C MET A 1 -20.67 -0.13 27.23
N ILE A 2 -21.62 0.71 27.69
CA ILE A 2 -21.63 2.14 27.30
C ILE A 2 -20.36 2.90 27.66
N ARG A 3 -19.77 2.65 28.84
CA ARG A 3 -18.47 3.23 29.22
C ARG A 3 -17.36 2.86 28.24
N GLN A 4 -17.25 1.57 27.94
CA GLN A 4 -16.29 1.04 26.98
C GLN A 4 -16.49 1.64 25.58
N LEU A 5 -17.75 1.82 25.13
CA LEU A 5 -18.04 2.48 23.87
C LEU A 5 -17.52 3.92 23.86
N LYS A 6 -17.78 4.70 24.93
CA LYS A 6 -17.25 6.07 25.05
C LYS A 6 -15.73 6.11 25.07
N GLU A 7 -15.09 5.17 25.77
CA GLU A 7 -13.63 5.06 25.84
C GLU A 7 -13.03 4.68 24.47
N SER A 8 -13.62 3.72 23.75
CA SER A 8 -13.20 3.35 22.40
C SER A 8 -13.34 4.51 21.42
N LEU A 9 -14.45 5.27 21.47
CA LEU A 9 -14.63 6.45 20.62
C LEU A 9 -13.61 7.55 20.95
N LYS A 10 -13.36 7.80 22.24
CA LYS A 10 -12.34 8.77 22.69
C LYS A 10 -10.93 8.39 22.24
N ALA A 11 -10.64 7.10 22.16
CA ALA A 11 -9.35 6.57 21.71
C ALA A 11 -9.24 6.42 20.18
N ASN A 12 -10.22 6.92 19.40
CA ASN A 12 -10.31 6.74 17.95
C ASN A 12 -10.40 5.26 17.49
N ASN A 13 -10.79 4.34 18.38
CA ASN A 13 -10.99 2.91 18.07
C ASN A 13 -12.39 2.66 17.47
N TYR A 14 -12.72 3.40 16.41
CA TYR A 14 -14.02 3.37 15.74
C TYR A 14 -14.40 1.99 15.19
N ASN A 15 -13.43 1.20 14.74
CA ASN A 15 -13.68 -0.18 14.27
C ASN A 15 -14.12 -1.11 15.41
N GLU A 16 -13.53 -0.97 16.61
CA GLU A 16 -13.94 -1.75 17.78
C GLU A 16 -15.31 -1.29 18.30
N ALA A 17 -15.55 0.02 18.26
CA ALA A 17 -16.81 0.62 18.67
C ALA A 17 -18.01 0.08 17.87
N VAL A 18 -17.85 -0.24 16.57
CA VAL A 18 -18.91 -0.88 15.77
C VAL A 18 -19.32 -2.22 16.38
N TYR A 19 -18.38 -3.06 16.80
CA TYR A 19 -18.71 -4.35 17.42
C TYR A 19 -19.44 -4.17 18.76
N LEU A 20 -19.07 -3.15 19.55
CA LEU A 20 -19.79 -2.82 20.79
C LEU A 20 -21.23 -2.39 20.50
N VAL A 21 -21.46 -1.59 19.44
CA VAL A 21 -22.80 -1.16 19.02
C VAL A 21 -23.63 -2.35 18.51
N ARG A 22 -23.05 -3.23 17.69
CA ARG A 22 -23.74 -4.46 17.23
C ARG A 22 -24.06 -5.40 18.40
N PHE A 23 -23.15 -5.52 19.37
CA PHE A 23 -23.39 -6.31 20.58
C PHE A 23 -24.56 -5.76 21.40
N LEU A 24 -24.59 -4.44 21.64
CA LEU A 24 -25.73 -3.78 22.29
C LEU A 24 -27.04 -3.97 21.50
N SER A 25 -26.95 -3.96 20.17
CA SER A 25 -28.10 -4.17 19.28
C SER A 25 -28.65 -5.59 19.43
N ASP A 26 -27.81 -6.62 19.36
CA ASP A 26 -28.27 -8.02 19.46
C ASP A 26 -28.77 -8.38 20.87
N LEU A 27 -28.29 -7.69 21.91
CA LEU A 27 -28.83 -7.80 23.28
C LEU A 27 -30.30 -7.40 23.41
N VAL A 28 -30.87 -6.66 22.45
CA VAL A 28 -32.32 -6.42 22.39
C VAL A 28 -33.06 -7.71 22.07
N ASN A 29 -32.57 -8.50 21.11
CA ASN A 29 -33.16 -9.80 20.77
C ASN A 29 -33.04 -10.81 21.92
N CYS A 30 -32.07 -10.61 22.82
CA CYS A 30 -31.91 -11.40 24.03
C CYS A 30 -32.76 -10.91 25.22
N HIS A 31 -33.66 -9.93 25.00
CA HIS A 31 -34.47 -9.29 26.05
C HIS A 31 -33.64 -8.68 27.21
N VAL A 32 -32.39 -8.31 26.96
CA VAL A 32 -31.53 -7.64 27.96
C VAL A 32 -31.69 -6.13 27.86
N ILE A 33 -31.80 -5.57 26.65
CA ILE A 33 -31.97 -4.13 26.42
C ILE A 33 -33.35 -3.87 25.82
N ALA A 34 -34.04 -2.85 26.32
CA ALA A 34 -35.32 -2.43 25.77
C ALA A 34 -35.15 -1.79 24.38
N ALA A 35 -35.90 -2.27 23.38
CA ALA A 35 -35.85 -1.76 22.00
C ALA A 35 -35.94 -0.21 21.89
N PRO A 36 -36.82 0.49 22.64
CA PRO A 36 -36.87 1.96 22.60
C PRO A 36 -35.55 2.64 22.94
N SER A 37 -34.75 2.07 23.84
CA SER A 37 -33.44 2.63 24.20
C SER A 37 -32.44 2.54 23.06
N MET A 38 -32.47 1.46 22.27
CA MET A 38 -31.62 1.32 21.07
C MET A 38 -32.08 2.24 19.95
N VAL A 39 -33.38 2.40 19.74
CA VAL A 39 -33.93 3.37 18.76
C VAL A 39 -33.47 4.79 19.12
N ALA A 40 -33.60 5.20 20.38
CA ALA A 40 -33.14 6.51 20.84
C ALA A 40 -31.62 6.70 20.65
N MET A 41 -30.82 5.65 20.86
CA MET A 41 -29.38 5.70 20.57
C MET A 41 -29.12 5.90 19.08
N PHE A 42 -29.86 5.23 18.20
CA PHE A 42 -29.73 5.39 16.74
C PHE A 42 -30.27 6.73 16.22
N GLU A 43 -31.30 7.30 16.83
CA GLU A 43 -31.71 8.69 16.56
C GLU A 43 -30.54 9.65 16.83
N ASN A 44 -29.86 9.49 17.96
CA ASN A 44 -28.68 10.29 18.30
C ASN A 44 -27.51 10.04 17.31
N PHE A 45 -27.32 8.81 16.83
CA PHE A 45 -26.29 8.52 15.82
C PHE A 45 -26.59 9.23 14.49
N VAL A 46 -27.82 9.12 14.00
CA VAL A 46 -28.20 9.74 12.72
C VAL A 46 -28.30 11.27 12.84
N SER A 47 -28.51 11.81 14.04
CA SER A 47 -28.44 13.25 14.29
C SER A 47 -27.07 13.85 13.96
N VAL A 48 -25.98 13.06 14.03
CA VAL A 48 -24.62 13.51 13.65
C VAL A 48 -24.57 13.96 12.19
N THR A 49 -25.45 13.43 11.32
CA THR A 49 -25.54 13.87 9.92
C THR A 49 -25.96 15.33 9.76
N GLN A 50 -26.56 15.93 10.80
CA GLN A 50 -27.00 17.32 10.85
C GLN A 50 -26.01 18.24 11.58
N GLU A 51 -24.93 17.70 12.17
CA GLU A 51 -23.85 18.53 12.73
C GLU A 51 -23.22 19.37 11.60
N GLU A 52 -23.06 20.67 11.85
CA GLU A 52 -22.39 21.61 10.94
C GLU A 52 -20.86 21.52 11.11
N ASP A 53 -20.11 21.86 10.05
CA ASP A 53 -18.64 21.95 10.07
C ASP A 53 -17.88 20.73 10.61
N VAL A 54 -18.41 19.52 10.38
CA VAL A 54 -17.74 18.26 10.68
C VAL A 54 -17.41 17.44 9.42
N PRO A 55 -16.34 16.62 9.45
CA PRO A 55 -15.96 15.79 8.32
C PRO A 55 -17.06 14.82 7.86
N GLN A 56 -17.12 14.51 6.56
CA GLN A 56 -18.01 13.49 6.03
C GLN A 56 -17.72 12.12 6.68
N VAL A 57 -16.45 11.77 6.86
CA VAL A 57 -16.02 10.50 7.48
C VAL A 57 -16.54 10.31 8.92
N ARG A 58 -16.80 11.40 9.65
CA ARG A 58 -17.45 11.34 10.98
C ARG A 58 -18.90 10.87 10.83
N ARG A 59 -19.66 11.58 10.02
CA ARG A 59 -21.09 11.32 9.77
C ARG A 59 -21.29 9.90 9.20
N ASP A 60 -20.42 9.53 8.27
CA ASP A 60 -20.36 8.22 7.63
C ASP A 60 -20.18 7.07 8.63
N TRP A 61 -19.32 7.24 9.65
CA TRP A 61 -19.11 6.20 10.65
C TRP A 61 -20.35 5.93 11.50
N TYR A 62 -21.04 6.98 11.96
CA TYR A 62 -22.27 6.81 12.76
C TYR A 62 -23.40 6.17 11.95
N VAL A 63 -23.54 6.56 10.68
CA VAL A 63 -24.50 5.93 9.75
C VAL A 63 -24.14 4.46 9.52
N TYR A 64 -22.85 4.15 9.32
CA TYR A 64 -22.40 2.77 9.16
C TYR A 64 -22.64 1.92 10.42
N ALA A 65 -22.34 2.45 11.61
CA ALA A 65 -22.56 1.74 12.86
C ALA A 65 -24.05 1.42 13.10
N PHE A 66 -24.94 2.34 12.69
CA PHE A 66 -26.38 2.11 12.68
C PHE A 66 -26.80 1.05 11.64
N LEU A 67 -26.54 1.30 10.35
CA LEU A 67 -27.00 0.43 9.27
C LEU A 67 -26.47 -0.99 9.40
N SER A 68 -25.19 -1.14 9.76
CA SER A 68 -24.56 -2.45 9.92
C SER A 68 -25.02 -3.20 11.16
N SER A 69 -25.83 -2.61 12.05
CA SER A 69 -26.45 -3.31 13.19
C SER A 69 -27.80 -3.93 12.83
N LEU A 70 -28.44 -3.45 11.76
CA LEU A 70 -29.79 -3.85 11.36
C LEU A 70 -29.94 -5.31 10.91
N PRO A 71 -28.94 -6.01 10.34
CA PRO A 71 -29.07 -7.44 10.08
C PRO A 71 -29.36 -8.25 11.36
N TRP A 72 -28.86 -7.78 12.51
CA TRP A 72 -29.10 -8.42 13.81
C TRP A 72 -30.39 -7.97 14.46
N VAL A 73 -30.63 -6.66 14.58
CA VAL A 73 -31.72 -6.10 15.41
C VAL A 73 -32.88 -5.48 14.62
N GLY A 74 -32.72 -5.28 13.31
CA GLY A 74 -33.63 -4.45 12.50
C GLY A 74 -35.09 -4.90 12.58
N LYS A 75 -35.33 -6.22 12.62
CA LYS A 75 -36.67 -6.79 12.81
C LYS A 75 -37.33 -6.31 14.10
N GLU A 76 -36.69 -6.52 15.24
CA GLU A 76 -37.24 -6.21 16.56
C GLU A 76 -37.46 -4.69 16.73
N LEU A 77 -36.54 -3.86 16.24
CA LEU A 77 -36.72 -2.40 16.30
C LEU A 77 -37.89 -1.93 15.45
N TYR A 78 -38.03 -2.46 14.23
CA TYR A 78 -39.11 -2.07 13.34
C TYR A 78 -40.47 -2.59 13.82
N GLU A 79 -40.53 -3.78 14.43
CA GLU A 79 -41.78 -4.31 15.01
C GLU A 79 -42.27 -3.51 16.22
N LYS A 80 -41.36 -2.97 17.04
CA LYS A 80 -41.71 -2.17 18.23
C LYS A 80 -41.91 -0.68 17.95
N LYS A 81 -41.20 -0.14 16.95
CA LYS A 81 -40.97 1.30 16.74
C LYS A 81 -40.85 1.65 15.26
N ASP A 82 -41.77 1.17 14.43
CA ASP A 82 -41.79 1.40 12.97
C ASP A 82 -41.77 2.89 12.60
N ALA A 83 -42.61 3.71 13.22
CA ALA A 83 -42.73 5.14 12.91
C ALA A 83 -41.47 5.95 13.26
N GLU A 84 -40.81 5.65 14.37
CA GLU A 84 -39.48 6.17 14.73
C GLU A 84 -38.43 5.71 13.70
N MET A 85 -38.38 4.41 13.41
CA MET A 85 -37.40 3.85 12.48
C MET A 85 -37.53 4.41 11.06
N ASP A 86 -38.76 4.63 10.56
CA ASP A 86 -38.98 5.25 9.24
C ASP A 86 -38.49 6.70 9.19
N ARG A 87 -38.58 7.45 10.30
CA ARG A 87 -37.97 8.80 10.40
C ARG A 87 -36.45 8.72 10.36
N ILE A 88 -35.84 7.78 11.08
CA ILE A 88 -34.39 7.54 11.04
C ILE A 88 -33.95 7.18 9.62
N PHE A 89 -34.70 6.32 8.92
CA PHE A 89 -34.42 5.94 7.53
C PHE A 89 -34.53 7.12 6.56
N ALA A 90 -35.55 7.96 6.69
CA ALA A 90 -35.71 9.14 5.84
C ALA A 90 -34.52 10.11 5.99
N ASN A 91 -34.08 10.37 7.23
CA ASN A 91 -32.91 11.20 7.50
C ASN A 91 -31.62 10.57 6.97
N THR A 92 -31.48 9.25 7.12
CA THR A 92 -30.33 8.50 6.60
C THR A 92 -30.28 8.56 5.07
N GLU A 93 -31.39 8.30 4.38
CA GLU A 93 -31.46 8.35 2.92
C GLU A 93 -31.17 9.76 2.39
N SER A 94 -31.73 10.80 3.05
CA SER A 94 -31.44 12.19 2.70
C SER A 94 -29.96 12.54 2.85
N TYR A 95 -29.30 11.99 3.88
CA TYR A 95 -27.86 12.15 4.05
C TYR A 95 -27.08 11.43 2.94
N LEU A 96 -27.39 10.15 2.68
CA LEU A 96 -26.69 9.34 1.69
C LEU A 96 -26.75 9.97 0.28
N LYS A 97 -27.89 10.56 -0.10
CA LYS A 97 -28.07 11.24 -1.40
C LYS A 97 -27.17 12.48 -1.61
N ARG A 98 -26.71 13.13 -0.53
CA ARG A 98 -25.88 14.34 -0.60
C ARG A 98 -24.40 14.11 -0.29
N ARG A 99 -23.99 12.85 -0.04
CA ARG A 99 -22.58 12.50 0.19
C ARG A 99 -21.74 12.72 -1.06
N GLN A 100 -20.54 13.24 -0.87
CA GLN A 100 -19.55 13.35 -1.93
C GLN A 100 -18.92 11.98 -2.17
N LYS A 101 -18.74 11.64 -3.46
CA LYS A 101 -18.17 10.36 -3.92
C LYS A 101 -16.77 10.52 -4.53
N THR A 102 -16.11 11.63 -4.24
CA THR A 102 -14.78 11.98 -4.76
C THR A 102 -13.74 10.89 -4.50
N HIS A 103 -13.82 10.18 -3.36
CA HIS A 103 -12.88 9.12 -2.99
C HIS A 103 -13.03 7.82 -3.81
N VAL A 104 -14.15 7.59 -4.50
CA VAL A 104 -14.47 6.28 -5.09
C VAL A 104 -13.43 5.84 -6.14
N PRO A 105 -13.07 6.66 -7.16
CA PRO A 105 -12.09 6.24 -8.17
C PRO A 105 -10.71 5.93 -7.60
N MET A 106 -10.39 6.44 -6.41
CA MET A 106 -9.13 6.20 -5.72
C MET A 106 -9.08 4.87 -4.97
N LEU A 107 -10.24 4.31 -4.64
CA LEU A 107 -10.38 3.13 -3.80
C LEU A 107 -10.90 1.91 -4.56
N GLN A 108 -11.33 2.07 -5.81
CA GLN A 108 -11.77 0.97 -6.67
C GLN A 108 -10.60 0.09 -7.11
N VAL A 109 -10.75 -1.23 -6.93
CA VAL A 109 -9.81 -2.21 -7.50
C VAL A 109 -9.95 -2.26 -9.03
N TRP A 110 -11.17 -2.17 -9.54
CA TRP A 110 -11.48 -2.04 -10.96
C TRP A 110 -12.39 -0.85 -11.20
N THR A 111 -12.09 -0.06 -12.23
CA THR A 111 -12.95 1.04 -12.67
C THR A 111 -14.06 0.59 -13.62
N ALA A 112 -14.02 -0.64 -14.13
CA ALA A 112 -15.09 -1.19 -14.95
C ALA A 112 -16.34 -1.53 -14.12
N GLU A 113 -17.50 -1.13 -14.61
CA GLU A 113 -18.81 -1.47 -14.01
C GLU A 113 -19.23 -2.93 -14.25
N LYS A 114 -18.59 -3.62 -15.19
CA LYS A 114 -18.89 -5.00 -15.57
C LYS A 114 -17.67 -5.89 -15.36
N PRO A 115 -17.86 -7.16 -14.97
CA PRO A 115 -19.15 -7.79 -14.67
C PRO A 115 -19.73 -7.40 -13.31
N HIS A 116 -18.91 -6.87 -12.39
CA HIS A 116 -19.36 -6.41 -11.08
C HIS A 116 -18.89 -4.98 -10.78
N PRO A 117 -19.80 -4.06 -10.47
CA PRO A 117 -19.41 -2.72 -10.03
C PRO A 117 -18.71 -2.80 -8.67
N GLN A 118 -17.67 -1.98 -8.50
CA GLN A 118 -16.98 -1.81 -7.22
C GLN A 118 -17.65 -0.65 -6.48
N GLU A 119 -18.63 -1.00 -5.65
CA GLU A 119 -19.57 -0.05 -5.03
C GLU A 119 -19.00 0.62 -3.78
N GLU A 120 -19.38 1.88 -3.56
CA GLU A 120 -19.09 2.60 -2.32
C GLU A 120 -19.80 1.92 -1.13
N TYR A 121 -19.09 1.76 -0.01
CA TYR A 121 -19.53 0.85 1.07
C TYR A 121 -20.86 1.23 1.72
N LEU A 122 -21.21 2.51 1.83
CA LEU A 122 -22.47 2.94 2.40
C LEU A 122 -23.62 2.84 1.39
N ASP A 123 -23.36 3.09 0.10
CA ASP A 123 -24.37 2.84 -0.94
C ASP A 123 -24.73 1.34 -1.03
N CYS A 124 -23.70 0.48 -1.02
CA CYS A 124 -23.88 -0.97 -1.05
C CYS A 124 -24.62 -1.47 0.20
N LEU A 125 -24.20 -1.03 1.39
CA LEU A 125 -24.88 -1.37 2.64
C LEU A 125 -26.31 -0.85 2.67
N TRP A 126 -26.57 0.35 2.16
CA TRP A 126 -27.92 0.88 2.05
C TRP A 126 -28.80 0.00 1.17
N ALA A 127 -28.33 -0.41 -0.01
CA ALA A 127 -29.06 -1.32 -0.89
C ALA A 127 -29.37 -2.67 -0.20
N GLN A 128 -28.40 -3.19 0.56
CA GLN A 128 -28.57 -4.42 1.36
C GLN A 128 -29.65 -4.27 2.42
N ILE A 129 -29.64 -3.17 3.18
CA ILE A 129 -30.66 -2.90 4.21
C ILE A 129 -32.03 -2.67 3.58
N GLN A 130 -32.12 -1.99 2.44
CA GLN A 130 -33.38 -1.80 1.72
C GLN A 130 -33.96 -3.13 1.24
N LYS A 131 -33.11 -4.05 0.74
CA LYS A 131 -33.53 -5.42 0.43
C LYS A 131 -34.02 -6.16 1.68
N LEU A 132 -33.29 -6.10 2.79
CA LEU A 132 -33.69 -6.72 4.06
C LEU A 132 -35.05 -6.18 4.55
N LYS A 133 -35.26 -4.87 4.48
CA LYS A 133 -36.54 -4.22 4.83
C LYS A 133 -37.67 -4.71 3.92
N LYS A 134 -37.44 -4.77 2.59
CA LYS A 134 -38.40 -5.31 1.61
C LYS A 134 -38.76 -6.77 1.90
N ASP A 135 -37.79 -7.56 2.34
CA ASP A 135 -37.94 -8.96 2.73
C ASP A 135 -38.47 -9.12 4.17
N ARG A 136 -39.12 -8.07 4.72
CA ARG A 136 -39.73 -8.06 6.06
C ARG A 136 -38.76 -8.41 7.18
N TRP A 137 -37.54 -7.89 7.08
CA TRP A 137 -36.46 -8.10 8.05
C TRP A 137 -36.11 -9.57 8.28
N GLN A 138 -36.36 -10.43 7.28
CA GLN A 138 -35.96 -11.83 7.31
C GLN A 138 -34.63 -12.02 6.58
N GLU A 139 -33.68 -12.64 7.27
CA GLU A 139 -32.39 -13.05 6.73
C GLU A 139 -32.15 -14.55 6.96
N ARG A 140 -31.22 -15.12 6.19
CA ARG A 140 -31.05 -16.57 6.08
C ARG A 140 -29.71 -17.09 6.62
N HIS A 141 -28.92 -16.29 7.32
CA HIS A 141 -27.53 -16.66 7.63
C HIS A 141 -27.16 -16.60 9.12
N ILE A 142 -27.58 -15.56 9.84
CA ILE A 142 -27.16 -15.32 11.23
C ILE A 142 -27.64 -16.47 12.13
N LEU A 143 -26.69 -17.03 12.89
CA LEU A 143 -27.01 -17.98 13.96
C LEU A 143 -27.46 -17.20 15.20
N ARG A 144 -28.62 -17.56 15.72
CA ARG A 144 -29.28 -16.86 16.84
C ARG A 144 -29.56 -17.85 17.98
N PRO A 145 -28.55 -18.20 18.79
CA PRO A 145 -28.70 -19.23 19.83
C PRO A 145 -29.79 -18.93 20.85
N TYR A 146 -30.03 -17.64 21.13
CA TYR A 146 -31.03 -17.17 22.08
C TYR A 146 -32.47 -17.59 21.73
N LEU A 147 -32.77 -17.90 20.46
CA LEU A 147 -34.08 -18.42 20.05
C LEU A 147 -34.42 -19.78 20.71
N ALA A 148 -33.42 -20.56 21.10
CA ALA A 148 -33.63 -21.82 21.81
C ALA A 148 -34.00 -21.62 23.30
N PHE A 149 -33.89 -20.39 23.81
CA PHE A 149 -34.12 -20.03 25.21
C PHE A 149 -35.26 -19.02 25.38
N ASP A 150 -36.15 -18.91 24.38
CA ASP A 150 -37.22 -17.92 24.32
C ASP A 150 -38.08 -17.88 25.60
N SER A 151 -38.45 -19.06 26.13
CA SER A 151 -39.24 -19.17 27.36
C SER A 151 -38.54 -18.59 28.59
N ILE A 152 -37.21 -18.58 28.63
CA ILE A 152 -36.43 -18.03 29.74
C ILE A 152 -36.24 -16.52 29.54
N LEU A 153 -35.90 -16.11 28.31
CA LEU A 153 -35.57 -14.71 28.01
C LEU A 153 -36.80 -13.79 28.03
N CYS A 154 -37.98 -14.30 27.70
CA CYS A 154 -39.23 -13.53 27.80
C CYS A 154 -39.60 -13.15 29.25
N GLU A 155 -39.17 -13.93 30.25
CA GLU A 155 -39.40 -13.63 31.67
C GLU A 155 -38.36 -12.65 32.25
N ALA A 156 -37.29 -12.36 31.50
CA ALA A 156 -36.22 -11.48 31.96
C ALA A 156 -36.64 -10.00 31.95
N LEU A 157 -36.17 -9.24 32.94
CA LEU A 157 -36.37 -7.80 32.99
C LEU A 157 -35.40 -7.11 32.02
N GLN A 158 -35.95 -6.28 31.14
CA GLN A 158 -35.17 -5.45 30.23
C GLN A 158 -34.57 -4.24 30.95
N HIS A 159 -33.42 -3.79 30.46
CA HIS A 159 -32.75 -2.58 30.92
C HIS A 159 -32.88 -1.45 29.89
N ASN A 160 -33.06 -0.22 30.38
CA ASN A 160 -32.94 0.97 29.54
C ASN A 160 -31.47 1.41 29.46
N LEU A 161 -31.04 1.80 28.26
CA LEU A 161 -29.73 2.41 28.10
C LEU A 161 -29.76 3.85 28.63
N PRO A 162 -28.67 4.33 29.25
CA PRO A 162 -28.53 5.74 29.53
C PRO A 162 -28.56 6.53 28.20
N PRO A 163 -29.07 7.78 28.19
CA PRO A 163 -28.98 8.64 27.03
C PRO A 163 -27.54 8.71 26.50
N PHE A 164 -27.39 8.51 25.19
CA PHE A 164 -26.08 8.50 24.55
C PHE A 164 -25.94 9.74 23.67
N THR A 165 -24.99 10.59 24.02
CA THR A 165 -24.56 11.71 23.18
C THR A 165 -23.25 11.31 22.48
N PRO A 166 -23.20 11.31 21.14
CA PRO A 166 -21.95 11.17 20.39
C PRO A 166 -20.88 12.14 20.93
N PRO A 167 -19.65 11.67 21.20
CA PRO A 167 -18.55 12.58 21.53
C PRO A 167 -18.40 13.65 20.44
N PRO A 168 -18.31 14.94 20.80
CA PRO A 168 -18.12 16.02 19.83
C PRO A 168 -16.89 15.81 18.95
N HIS A 169 -16.91 16.39 17.75
CA HIS A 169 -15.73 16.44 16.90
C HIS A 169 -14.62 17.30 17.54
N THR A 170 -13.38 16.88 17.40
CA THR A 170 -12.17 17.60 17.81
C THR A 170 -11.10 17.47 16.73
N GLU A 171 -10.09 18.33 16.74
CA GLU A 171 -8.95 18.24 15.81
C GLU A 171 -8.18 16.91 15.95
N ASP A 172 -8.16 16.32 17.16
CA ASP A 172 -7.55 15.01 17.42
C ASP A 172 -8.42 13.82 16.97
N SER A 173 -9.63 14.06 16.47
CA SER A 173 -10.53 13.00 16.05
C SER A 173 -10.09 12.40 14.71
N VAL A 174 -9.84 11.09 14.69
CA VAL A 174 -9.41 10.37 13.49
C VAL A 174 -10.44 9.29 13.14
N TYR A 175 -11.16 9.49 12.03
CA TYR A 175 -12.24 8.60 11.60
C TYR A 175 -11.75 7.59 10.56
N PRO A 176 -12.37 6.39 10.48
CA PRO A 176 -12.06 5.43 9.43
C PRO A 176 -12.29 6.04 8.03
N MET A 177 -11.39 5.74 7.10
CA MET A 177 -11.55 6.12 5.70
C MET A 177 -12.80 5.45 5.09
N PRO A 178 -13.39 6.07 4.04
CA PRO A 178 -14.39 5.39 3.22
C PRO A 178 -13.78 4.15 2.57
N ARG A 179 -14.64 3.22 2.16
CA ARG A 179 -14.26 1.94 1.55
C ARG A 179 -15.04 1.71 0.26
N VAL A 180 -14.48 0.88 -0.60
CA VAL A 180 -15.16 0.33 -1.77
C VAL A 180 -15.24 -1.18 -1.59
N ILE A 181 -16.42 -1.75 -1.82
CA ILE A 181 -16.66 -3.18 -1.67
C ILE A 181 -16.01 -3.92 -2.83
N PHE A 182 -15.04 -4.77 -2.51
CA PHE A 182 -14.48 -5.69 -3.48
C PHE A 182 -15.53 -6.73 -3.87
N ARG A 183 -15.72 -6.91 -5.18
CA ARG A 183 -16.64 -7.91 -5.71
C ARG A 183 -16.05 -8.54 -6.94
N MET A 184 -15.93 -9.87 -6.93
CA MET A 184 -15.49 -10.61 -8.11
C MET A 184 -16.34 -11.83 -8.44
N PHE A 185 -17.11 -12.37 -7.49
CA PHE A 185 -17.97 -13.52 -7.72
C PHE A 185 -19.46 -13.21 -7.62
N ASP A 186 -20.25 -13.98 -8.36
CA ASP A 186 -21.67 -14.16 -8.16
C ASP A 186 -22.08 -15.66 -8.20
N TYR A 187 -23.38 -15.93 -8.22
CA TYR A 187 -23.91 -17.29 -8.18
C TYR A 187 -23.63 -18.10 -9.46
N THR A 188 -23.30 -17.45 -10.58
CA THR A 188 -23.01 -18.11 -11.85
C THR A 188 -21.61 -18.71 -11.89
N ASP A 189 -20.72 -18.26 -11.01
CA ASP A 189 -19.36 -18.79 -10.86
C ASP A 189 -19.32 -20.15 -10.15
N ASP A 190 -20.35 -20.51 -9.39
CA ASP A 190 -20.52 -21.81 -8.72
C ASP A 190 -21.89 -22.46 -9.03
N PRO A 191 -22.13 -22.89 -10.28
CA PRO A 191 -23.47 -23.34 -10.71
C PRO A 191 -23.92 -24.65 -10.07
N GLU A 192 -22.99 -25.49 -9.62
CA GLU A 192 -23.28 -26.81 -9.01
C GLU A 192 -23.36 -26.75 -7.48
N GLY A 193 -22.85 -25.67 -6.87
CA GLY A 193 -22.80 -25.49 -5.42
C GLY A 193 -24.05 -24.85 -4.81
N PRO A 194 -24.03 -24.58 -3.49
CA PRO A 194 -25.05 -23.77 -2.85
C PRO A 194 -25.11 -22.37 -3.49
N VAL A 195 -26.31 -21.87 -3.76
CA VAL A 195 -26.50 -20.55 -4.37
C VAL A 195 -25.81 -19.46 -3.54
N MET A 196 -24.90 -18.71 -4.17
CA MET A 196 -24.22 -17.59 -3.53
C MET A 196 -25.21 -16.47 -3.19
N PRO A 197 -25.21 -15.92 -1.96
CA PRO A 197 -25.95 -14.70 -1.65
C PRO A 197 -25.49 -13.53 -2.54
N GLY A 198 -26.44 -12.87 -3.20
CA GLY A 198 -26.15 -11.78 -4.13
C GLY A 198 -25.53 -10.55 -3.44
N SER A 199 -24.85 -9.68 -4.21
CA SER A 199 -24.11 -8.52 -3.70
C SER A 199 -24.92 -7.58 -2.81
N HIS A 200 -26.20 -7.40 -3.11
CA HIS A 200 -27.13 -6.56 -2.33
C HIS A 200 -27.94 -7.33 -1.29
N SER A 201 -27.48 -8.50 -0.85
CA SER A 201 -28.09 -9.24 0.27
C SER A 201 -27.30 -9.01 1.57
N VAL A 202 -27.99 -8.91 2.71
CA VAL A 202 -27.32 -8.76 4.01
C VAL A 202 -26.55 -10.01 4.42
N GLU A 203 -26.91 -11.18 3.90
CA GLU A 203 -26.14 -12.41 4.11
C GLU A 203 -24.73 -12.25 3.53
N ARG A 204 -24.58 -11.69 2.32
CA ARG A 204 -23.27 -11.43 1.72
C ARG A 204 -22.41 -10.55 2.62
N PHE A 205 -22.99 -9.45 3.11
CA PHE A 205 -22.33 -8.55 4.07
C PHE A 205 -21.90 -9.26 5.36
N VAL A 206 -22.81 -9.99 6.01
CA VAL A 206 -22.52 -10.68 7.28
C VAL A 206 -21.48 -11.78 7.11
N ILE A 207 -21.52 -12.52 6.00
CA ILE A 207 -20.53 -13.56 5.68
C ILE A 207 -19.14 -12.93 5.59
N GLU A 208 -18.99 -11.91 4.75
CA GLU A 208 -17.70 -11.25 4.50
C GLU A 208 -17.15 -10.59 5.76
N GLU A 209 -17.99 -9.83 6.47
CA GLU A 209 -17.61 -9.17 7.73
C GLU A 209 -17.12 -10.17 8.78
N ASN A 210 -17.79 -11.31 8.93
CA ASN A 210 -17.38 -12.33 9.88
C ASN A 210 -16.08 -13.02 9.46
N LEU A 211 -15.89 -13.31 8.17
CA LEU A 211 -14.65 -13.92 7.67
C LEU A 211 -13.46 -12.94 7.83
N HIS A 212 -13.65 -11.65 7.55
CA HIS A 212 -12.66 -10.61 7.86
C HIS A 212 -12.33 -10.57 9.37
N CYS A 213 -13.33 -10.69 10.24
CA CYS A 213 -13.11 -10.74 11.69
C CYS A 213 -12.31 -11.99 12.11
N ILE A 214 -12.57 -13.15 11.49
CA ILE A 214 -11.80 -14.37 11.73
C ILE A 214 -10.33 -14.18 11.32
N VAL A 215 -10.08 -13.62 10.14
CA VAL A 215 -8.70 -13.30 9.69
C VAL A 215 -8.04 -12.35 10.69
N LYS A 216 -8.71 -11.25 11.05
CA LYS A 216 -8.22 -10.28 12.02
C LYS A 216 -7.85 -10.91 13.38
N SER A 217 -8.64 -11.88 13.86
CA SER A 217 -8.38 -12.56 15.13
C SER A 217 -7.22 -13.57 15.05
N HIS A 218 -6.94 -14.14 13.88
CA HIS A 218 -6.04 -15.29 13.75
C HIS A 218 -4.89 -15.12 12.74
N TRP A 219 -4.68 -13.92 12.17
CA TRP A 219 -3.72 -13.69 11.07
C TRP A 219 -2.28 -14.11 11.38
N LYS A 220 -1.87 -14.11 12.66
CA LYS A 220 -0.54 -14.53 13.09
C LYS A 220 -0.34 -16.05 13.00
N GLU A 221 -1.42 -16.81 13.10
CA GLU A 221 -1.44 -18.27 13.21
C GLU A 221 -2.10 -18.88 11.97
N ARG A 222 -1.39 -18.92 10.84
CA ARG A 222 -1.97 -19.28 9.52
C ARG A 222 -2.77 -20.59 9.49
N LYS A 223 -2.35 -21.62 10.24
CA LYS A 223 -3.07 -22.91 10.33
C LYS A 223 -4.40 -22.76 11.07
N THR A 224 -4.37 -22.06 12.20
CA THR A 224 -5.56 -21.76 12.99
C THR A 224 -6.51 -20.88 12.19
N CYS A 225 -6.00 -19.85 11.52
CA CYS A 225 -6.78 -18.97 10.65
C CYS A 225 -7.49 -19.77 9.54
N ALA A 226 -6.75 -20.60 8.79
CA ALA A 226 -7.32 -21.45 7.75
C ALA A 226 -8.39 -22.41 8.30
N ALA A 227 -8.13 -23.04 9.45
CA ALA A 227 -9.10 -23.94 10.09
C ALA A 227 -10.38 -23.20 10.51
N GLN A 228 -10.26 -22.03 11.11
CA GLN A 228 -11.41 -21.21 11.55
C GLN A 228 -12.25 -20.73 10.36
N LEU A 229 -11.61 -20.34 9.25
CA LEU A 229 -12.31 -19.98 8.02
C LEU A 229 -13.10 -21.16 7.43
N VAL A 230 -12.47 -22.34 7.32
CA VAL A 230 -13.11 -23.55 6.79
C VAL A 230 -14.23 -24.05 7.71
N SER A 231 -14.11 -23.86 9.02
CA SER A 231 -15.15 -24.24 9.99
C SER A 231 -16.23 -23.19 10.21
N TYR A 232 -16.26 -22.12 9.40
CA TYR A 232 -17.22 -21.04 9.56
C TYR A 232 -18.67 -21.54 9.54
N PRO A 233 -19.43 -21.35 10.63
CA PRO A 233 -20.79 -21.86 10.72
C PRO A 233 -21.78 -20.84 10.13
N GLY A 234 -22.87 -21.34 9.55
CA GLY A 234 -23.97 -20.53 9.02
C GLY A 234 -25.29 -21.25 9.16
N LYS A 235 -26.39 -20.50 9.19
CA LYS A 235 -27.76 -21.07 9.29
C LYS A 235 -28.14 -21.90 8.06
N ASN A 236 -27.67 -21.50 6.89
CA ASN A 236 -27.88 -22.22 5.62
C ASN A 236 -26.53 -22.52 4.95
N LYS A 237 -26.53 -23.49 4.02
CA LYS A 237 -25.35 -23.77 3.20
C LYS A 237 -25.03 -22.58 2.30
N ILE A 238 -23.74 -22.28 2.15
CA ILE A 238 -23.19 -21.24 1.29
C ILE A 238 -21.97 -21.79 0.54
N PRO A 239 -21.57 -21.21 -0.59
CA PRO A 239 -20.36 -21.59 -1.31
C PRO A 239 -19.12 -21.03 -0.57
N LEU A 240 -18.81 -21.61 0.59
CA LEU A 240 -17.84 -21.07 1.56
C LEU A 240 -16.44 -20.87 0.96
N ASN A 241 -15.96 -21.79 0.12
CA ASN A 241 -14.66 -21.65 -0.52
C ASN A 241 -14.56 -20.39 -1.38
N TYR A 242 -15.62 -20.03 -2.12
CA TYR A 242 -15.65 -18.80 -2.91
C TYR A 242 -15.64 -17.57 -2.01
N HIS A 243 -16.43 -17.55 -0.94
CA HIS A 243 -16.41 -16.44 0.02
C HIS A 243 -15.04 -16.28 0.70
N ILE A 244 -14.37 -17.36 1.09
CA ILE A 244 -13.04 -17.31 1.69
C ILE A 244 -12.03 -16.71 0.70
N VAL A 245 -12.01 -17.20 -0.54
CA VAL A 245 -11.09 -16.72 -1.58
C VAL A 245 -11.35 -15.25 -1.90
N GLU A 246 -12.62 -14.86 -2.04
CA GLU A 246 -13.01 -13.47 -2.30
C GLU A 246 -12.63 -12.53 -1.16
N VAL A 247 -12.86 -12.92 0.10
CA VAL A 247 -12.48 -12.13 1.28
C VAL A 247 -10.96 -11.95 1.36
N ILE A 248 -10.19 -13.00 1.05
CA ILE A 248 -8.72 -12.91 1.03
C ILE A 248 -8.25 -11.93 -0.05
N PHE A 249 -8.83 -11.96 -1.25
CA PHE A 249 -8.49 -11.00 -2.30
C PHE A 249 -9.03 -9.60 -2.03
N ALA A 250 -10.19 -9.47 -1.38
CA ALA A 250 -10.71 -8.20 -0.90
C ALA A 250 -9.71 -7.53 0.05
N GLU A 251 -9.14 -8.28 1.00
CA GLU A 251 -8.09 -7.76 1.87
C GLU A 251 -6.80 -7.44 1.11
N LEU A 252 -6.30 -8.37 0.29
CA LEU A 252 -5.05 -8.19 -0.45
C LEU A 252 -5.12 -6.97 -1.39
N PHE A 253 -6.25 -6.74 -2.04
CA PHE A 253 -6.44 -5.63 -2.98
C PHE A 253 -7.06 -4.38 -2.34
N GLN A 254 -7.30 -4.38 -1.02
CA GLN A 254 -7.84 -3.22 -0.32
C GLN A 254 -6.93 -1.99 -0.51
N LEU A 255 -7.53 -0.88 -0.95
CA LEU A 255 -6.88 0.42 -1.00
C LEU A 255 -7.33 1.24 0.22
N PRO A 256 -6.43 1.96 0.91
CA PRO A 256 -5.02 2.20 0.55
C PRO A 256 -4.07 1.01 0.79
N ALA A 257 -4.32 0.20 1.80
CA ALA A 257 -3.46 -0.93 2.18
C ALA A 257 -4.28 -2.12 2.70
N PRO A 258 -3.75 -3.35 2.60
CA PRO A 258 -4.36 -4.51 3.23
C PRO A 258 -4.33 -4.39 4.77
N PRO A 259 -5.29 -5.00 5.48
CA PRO A 259 -5.29 -5.03 6.95
C PRO A 259 -4.05 -5.69 7.57
N HIS A 260 -3.42 -6.63 6.85
CA HIS A 260 -2.26 -7.40 7.29
C HIS A 260 -1.16 -7.42 6.22
N ILE A 261 0.04 -7.87 6.59
CA ILE A 261 1.17 -7.94 5.66
C ILE A 261 0.87 -8.87 4.47
N ASP A 262 1.13 -8.41 3.25
CA ASP A 262 0.75 -9.06 1.98
C ASP A 262 1.11 -10.55 1.92
N VAL A 263 2.31 -10.92 2.40
CA VAL A 263 2.81 -12.31 2.37
C VAL A 263 1.96 -13.28 3.20
N MET A 264 1.22 -12.78 4.19
CA MET A 264 0.32 -13.59 5.02
C MET A 264 -0.72 -14.28 4.14
N TYR A 265 -1.35 -13.54 3.23
CA TYR A 265 -2.41 -14.03 2.34
C TYR A 265 -1.93 -15.15 1.41
N THR A 266 -0.71 -15.06 0.87
CA THR A 266 -0.11 -16.14 0.07
C THR A 266 -0.02 -17.43 0.89
N THR A 267 0.49 -17.35 2.12
CA THR A 267 0.64 -18.55 2.96
C THR A 267 -0.68 -19.07 3.52
N LEU A 268 -1.66 -18.19 3.75
CA LEU A 268 -3.01 -18.57 4.17
C LEU A 268 -3.72 -19.39 3.09
N LEU A 269 -3.67 -18.95 1.83
CA LEU A 269 -4.22 -19.70 0.69
C LEU A 269 -3.55 -21.06 0.51
N ILE A 270 -2.24 -21.16 0.76
CA ILE A 270 -1.52 -22.45 0.75
C ILE A 270 -2.06 -23.37 1.86
N GLU A 271 -2.27 -22.89 3.08
CA GLU A 271 -2.85 -23.71 4.15
C GLU A 271 -4.31 -24.11 3.86
N LEU A 272 -5.10 -23.23 3.25
CA LEU A 272 -6.46 -23.54 2.79
C LEU A 272 -6.47 -24.64 1.72
N CYS A 273 -5.55 -24.60 0.76
CA CYS A 273 -5.38 -25.67 -0.23
C CYS A 273 -5.04 -27.03 0.42
N LYS A 274 -4.30 -27.03 1.54
CA LYS A 274 -4.00 -28.27 2.29
C LYS A 274 -5.23 -28.81 3.03
N LEU A 275 -6.06 -27.91 3.58
CA LEU A 275 -7.27 -28.30 4.32
C LEU A 275 -8.42 -28.71 3.39
N GLN A 276 -8.50 -28.15 2.19
CA GLN A 276 -9.56 -28.40 1.21
C GLN A 276 -8.97 -28.77 -0.17
N PRO A 277 -8.18 -29.86 -0.29
CA PRO A 277 -7.40 -30.18 -1.49
C PRO A 277 -8.26 -30.56 -2.71
N GLY A 278 -9.49 -31.01 -2.48
CA GLY A 278 -10.40 -31.43 -3.55
C GLY A 278 -11.23 -30.31 -4.18
N SER A 279 -11.21 -29.09 -3.63
CA SER A 279 -12.12 -28.02 -4.05
C SER A 279 -11.50 -26.62 -4.05
N LEU A 280 -10.67 -26.25 -3.06
CA LEU A 280 -10.10 -24.90 -2.97
C LEU A 280 -9.14 -24.59 -4.14
N PRO A 281 -8.23 -25.50 -4.56
CA PRO A 281 -7.33 -25.21 -5.69
C PRO A 281 -8.08 -24.83 -6.98
N GLN A 282 -9.23 -25.45 -7.26
CA GLN A 282 -10.04 -25.14 -8.44
C GLN A 282 -10.67 -23.75 -8.33
N VAL A 283 -11.25 -23.41 -7.17
CA VAL A 283 -11.80 -22.06 -6.92
C VAL A 283 -10.71 -21.01 -7.02
N LEU A 284 -9.50 -21.30 -6.53
CA LEU A 284 -8.37 -20.37 -6.60
C LEU A 284 -7.85 -20.19 -8.03
N ALA A 285 -7.80 -21.27 -8.82
CA ALA A 285 -7.44 -21.21 -10.24
C ALA A 285 -8.47 -20.40 -11.04
N GLN A 286 -9.76 -20.64 -10.83
CA GLN A 286 -10.85 -19.84 -11.43
C GLN A 286 -10.75 -18.37 -11.02
N ALA A 287 -10.51 -18.07 -9.73
CA ALA A 287 -10.30 -16.71 -9.27
C ALA A 287 -9.13 -16.04 -10.00
N THR A 288 -8.01 -16.74 -10.13
CA THR A 288 -6.81 -16.25 -10.82
C THR A 288 -7.09 -15.93 -12.28
N GLU A 289 -7.84 -16.78 -12.96
CA GLU A 289 -8.29 -16.58 -14.33
C GLU A 289 -9.17 -15.33 -14.47
N MET A 290 -10.14 -15.16 -13.56
CA MET A 290 -11.01 -13.98 -13.54
C MET A 290 -10.23 -12.69 -13.25
N LEU A 291 -9.26 -12.72 -12.34
CA LEU A 291 -8.38 -11.58 -12.05
C LEU A 291 -7.57 -11.20 -13.30
N TYR A 292 -6.99 -12.18 -14.01
CA TYR A 292 -6.26 -11.97 -15.25
C TYR A 292 -7.16 -11.36 -16.35
N MET A 293 -8.34 -11.93 -16.57
CA MET A 293 -9.27 -11.46 -17.59
C MET A 293 -9.83 -10.07 -17.32
N ARG A 294 -9.71 -9.56 -16.09
CA ARG A 294 -10.17 -8.22 -15.66
C ARG A 294 -8.99 -7.25 -15.43
N LEU A 295 -7.78 -7.55 -15.89
CA LEU A 295 -6.60 -6.69 -15.68
C LEU A 295 -6.72 -5.31 -16.31
N ASP A 296 -7.49 -5.16 -17.39
CA ASP A 296 -7.51 -3.93 -18.21
C ASP A 296 -7.85 -2.66 -17.40
N THR A 297 -8.77 -2.79 -16.44
CA THR A 297 -9.19 -1.70 -15.56
C THR A 297 -8.74 -1.88 -14.12
N MET A 298 -7.89 -2.87 -13.82
CA MET A 298 -7.37 -3.09 -12.48
C MET A 298 -6.42 -1.94 -12.11
N ASN A 299 -6.52 -1.43 -10.89
CA ASN A 299 -5.63 -0.40 -10.37
C ASN A 299 -4.20 -0.94 -10.27
N THR A 300 -3.21 -0.15 -10.71
CA THR A 300 -1.78 -0.52 -10.72
C THR A 300 -1.29 -1.00 -9.35
N THR A 301 -1.75 -0.41 -8.25
CA THR A 301 -1.38 -0.85 -6.89
C THR A 301 -1.86 -2.28 -6.59
N CYS A 302 -3.05 -2.64 -7.06
CA CYS A 302 -3.60 -3.99 -6.92
C CYS A 302 -2.89 -4.97 -7.87
N VAL A 303 -2.56 -4.55 -9.10
CA VAL A 303 -1.79 -5.34 -10.07
C VAL A 303 -0.42 -5.71 -9.49
N ASP A 304 0.29 -4.79 -8.84
CA ASP A 304 1.56 -5.09 -8.17
C ASP A 304 1.42 -6.22 -7.13
N ARG A 305 0.37 -6.16 -6.31
CA ARG A 305 0.09 -7.18 -5.29
C ARG A 305 -0.30 -8.50 -5.94
N PHE A 306 -1.02 -8.47 -7.05
CA PHE A 306 -1.40 -9.66 -7.80
C PHE A 306 -0.18 -10.34 -8.41
N ILE A 307 0.74 -9.57 -9.04
CA ILE A 307 2.02 -10.07 -9.56
C ILE A 307 2.84 -10.73 -8.45
N ASN A 308 3.00 -10.05 -7.31
CA ASN A 308 3.77 -10.57 -6.17
C ASN A 308 3.13 -11.82 -5.55
N TRP A 309 1.81 -11.84 -5.38
CA TRP A 309 1.09 -12.99 -4.85
C TRP A 309 1.19 -14.18 -5.80
N PHE A 310 0.92 -13.98 -7.10
CA PHE A 310 0.82 -15.07 -8.07
C PHE A 310 2.18 -15.71 -8.32
N SER A 311 3.23 -14.91 -8.55
CA SER A 311 4.59 -15.43 -8.73
C SER A 311 5.11 -16.22 -7.51
N HIS A 312 4.80 -15.74 -6.29
CA HIS A 312 5.14 -16.44 -5.05
C HIS A 312 4.26 -17.68 -4.83
N HIS A 313 2.99 -17.65 -5.20
CA HIS A 313 2.12 -18.83 -5.18
C HIS A 313 2.69 -19.92 -6.10
N LEU A 314 3.00 -19.57 -7.36
CA LEU A 314 3.59 -20.48 -8.34
C LEU A 314 4.88 -21.15 -7.85
N SER A 315 5.77 -20.40 -7.18
CA SER A 315 7.02 -20.97 -6.65
C SER A 315 6.80 -22.07 -5.61
N ASN A 316 5.65 -22.08 -4.93
CA ASN A 316 5.28 -23.12 -3.97
C ASN A 316 4.66 -24.37 -4.64
N PHE A 317 4.27 -24.28 -5.92
CA PHE A 317 3.65 -25.36 -6.70
C PHE A 317 4.45 -25.68 -7.98
N GLN A 318 5.78 -25.64 -7.87
CA GLN A 318 6.73 -26.00 -8.93
C GLN A 318 6.60 -25.17 -10.22
N PHE A 319 6.03 -23.97 -10.12
CA PHE A 319 5.72 -23.05 -11.22
C PHE A 319 4.80 -23.64 -12.29
N ARG A 320 3.89 -24.53 -11.89
CA ARG A 320 2.87 -25.09 -12.80
C ARG A 320 1.73 -24.10 -13.02
N TRP A 321 1.51 -23.75 -14.28
CA TRP A 321 0.37 -22.95 -14.73
C TRP A 321 0.07 -23.30 -16.19
N SER A 322 -1.20 -23.23 -16.60
CA SER A 322 -1.64 -23.39 -17.98
C SER A 322 -1.49 -22.07 -18.75
N TRP A 323 -0.25 -21.67 -19.02
CA TRP A 323 0.06 -20.39 -19.68
C TRP A 323 -0.65 -20.19 -21.03
N GLU A 324 -0.95 -21.27 -21.73
CA GLU A 324 -1.66 -21.25 -23.01
C GLU A 324 -3.09 -20.68 -22.93
N ASP A 325 -3.73 -20.74 -21.76
CA ASP A 325 -5.04 -20.11 -21.50
C ASP A 325 -4.97 -18.58 -21.65
N TRP A 326 -3.77 -18.00 -21.50
CA TRP A 326 -3.48 -16.56 -21.58
C TRP A 326 -2.85 -16.14 -22.90
N SER A 327 -3.01 -16.95 -23.97
CA SER A 327 -2.42 -16.66 -25.28
C SER A 327 -2.97 -15.39 -25.93
N ASP A 328 -4.10 -14.85 -25.46
CA ASP A 328 -4.66 -13.59 -25.94
C ASP A 328 -3.71 -12.40 -25.73
N CYS A 329 -2.85 -12.43 -24.70
CA CYS A 329 -1.88 -11.35 -24.46
C CYS A 329 -0.79 -11.24 -25.52
N LEU A 330 -0.48 -12.34 -26.24
CA LEU A 330 0.63 -12.38 -27.21
C LEU A 330 0.36 -11.51 -28.45
N THR A 331 -0.90 -11.17 -28.70
CA THR A 331 -1.33 -10.35 -29.84
C THR A 331 -1.61 -8.89 -29.48
N GLN A 332 -1.53 -8.55 -28.20
CA GLN A 332 -1.77 -7.20 -27.68
C GLN A 332 -0.50 -6.35 -27.72
N ASP A 333 -0.66 -5.03 -27.60
CA ASP A 333 0.47 -4.12 -27.36
C ASP A 333 1.23 -4.58 -26.10
N PRO A 334 2.57 -4.75 -26.13
CA PRO A 334 3.34 -5.13 -24.96
C PRO A 334 3.06 -4.28 -23.72
N GLU A 335 2.74 -2.99 -23.85
CA GLU A 335 2.42 -2.14 -22.69
C GLU A 335 0.99 -2.33 -22.15
N SER A 336 0.15 -3.13 -22.81
CA SER A 336 -1.18 -3.50 -22.31
C SER A 336 -1.10 -4.28 -20.99
N PRO A 337 -2.12 -4.19 -20.12
CA PRO A 337 -2.07 -4.78 -18.78
C PRO A 337 -1.77 -6.28 -18.75
N LYS A 338 -2.37 -7.08 -19.64
CA LYS A 338 -2.19 -8.54 -19.69
C LYS A 338 -0.76 -8.98 -20.06
N PRO A 339 -0.17 -8.61 -21.21
CA PRO A 339 1.20 -9.01 -21.52
C PRO A 339 2.20 -8.43 -20.52
N LYS A 340 1.97 -7.21 -20.03
CA LYS A 340 2.80 -6.61 -18.99
C LYS A 340 2.76 -7.42 -17.68
N PHE A 341 1.57 -7.83 -17.23
CA PHE A 341 1.40 -8.69 -16.06
C PHE A 341 2.21 -9.98 -16.20
N VAL A 342 2.12 -10.67 -17.35
CA VAL A 342 2.87 -11.92 -17.59
C VAL A 342 4.38 -11.68 -17.54
N ARG A 343 4.90 -10.62 -18.17
CA ARG A 343 6.34 -10.28 -18.10
C ARG A 343 6.81 -10.06 -16.66
N GLU A 344 6.07 -9.29 -15.89
CA GLU A 344 6.42 -8.97 -14.50
C GLU A 344 6.32 -10.20 -13.59
N VAL A 345 5.33 -11.08 -13.80
CA VAL A 345 5.22 -12.37 -13.10
C VAL A 345 6.41 -13.27 -13.41
N LEU A 346 6.77 -13.43 -14.68
CA LEU A 346 7.91 -14.27 -15.08
C LEU A 346 9.24 -13.71 -14.55
N GLU A 347 9.41 -12.38 -14.54
CA GLU A 347 10.55 -11.73 -13.91
C GLU A 347 10.62 -12.05 -12.40
N LYS A 348 9.48 -11.98 -11.69
CA LYS A 348 9.39 -12.34 -10.28
C LYS A 348 9.66 -13.82 -10.02
N CYS A 349 9.14 -14.71 -10.86
CA CYS A 349 9.44 -16.14 -10.80
C CYS A 349 10.94 -16.40 -10.98
N MET A 350 11.61 -15.68 -11.89
CA MET A 350 13.06 -15.80 -12.07
C MET A 350 13.84 -15.38 -10.82
N ARG A 351 13.41 -14.33 -10.11
CA ARG A 351 14.04 -13.93 -8.83
C ARG A 351 13.90 -14.99 -7.72
N LEU A 352 12.91 -15.87 -7.82
CA LEU A 352 12.69 -17.02 -6.92
C LEU A 352 13.24 -18.34 -7.50
N SER A 353 13.91 -18.27 -8.65
CA SER A 353 14.43 -19.41 -9.40
C SER A 353 15.71 -19.00 -10.16
N TYR A 354 15.86 -19.44 -11.41
CA TYR A 354 16.95 -19.04 -12.31
C TYR A 354 16.43 -18.98 -13.75
N HIS A 355 17.11 -18.20 -14.60
CA HIS A 355 16.67 -17.87 -15.96
C HIS A 355 16.22 -19.10 -16.77
N GLN A 356 17.09 -20.11 -16.90
CA GLN A 356 16.76 -21.31 -17.70
C GLN A 356 15.49 -22.02 -17.20
N ARG A 357 15.27 -22.11 -15.88
CA ARG A 357 14.07 -22.73 -15.33
C ARG A 357 12.80 -22.02 -15.78
N ILE A 358 12.82 -20.69 -15.83
CA ILE A 358 11.65 -19.90 -16.23
C ILE A 358 11.39 -20.00 -17.73
N LEU A 359 12.45 -20.09 -18.55
CA LEU A 359 12.30 -20.37 -19.97
C LEU A 359 11.67 -21.75 -20.22
N ASP A 360 11.99 -22.75 -19.40
CA ASP A 360 11.53 -24.13 -19.59
C ASP A 360 10.06 -24.39 -19.16
N ILE A 361 9.50 -23.56 -18.26
CA ILE A 361 8.14 -23.76 -17.71
C ILE A 361 7.03 -23.13 -18.57
N VAL A 362 7.39 -22.29 -19.54
CA VAL A 362 6.44 -21.62 -20.43
C VAL A 362 6.40 -22.28 -21.81
N PRO A 363 5.27 -22.18 -22.54
CA PRO A 363 5.23 -22.59 -23.94
C PRO A 363 6.21 -21.79 -24.81
N PRO A 364 6.70 -22.34 -25.94
CA PRO A 364 7.63 -21.63 -26.82
C PRO A 364 7.15 -20.25 -27.28
N THR A 365 5.84 -20.08 -27.46
CA THR A 365 5.22 -18.80 -27.87
C THR A 365 5.36 -17.70 -26.82
N PHE A 366 5.54 -18.04 -25.54
CA PHE A 366 5.70 -17.10 -24.43
C PHE A 366 7.16 -16.72 -24.16
N SER A 367 8.14 -17.32 -24.86
CA SER A 367 9.56 -17.06 -24.65
C SER A 367 9.95 -15.58 -24.83
N THR A 368 9.22 -14.83 -25.66
CA THR A 368 9.42 -13.39 -25.87
C THR A 368 9.01 -12.52 -24.66
N LEU A 369 8.20 -13.08 -23.75
CA LEU A 369 7.78 -12.43 -22.50
C LEU A 369 8.67 -12.81 -21.31
N CYS A 370 9.59 -13.77 -21.48
CA CYS A 370 10.52 -14.15 -20.42
C CYS A 370 11.49 -13.00 -20.11
N PRO A 371 11.91 -12.86 -18.84
CA PRO A 371 12.94 -11.90 -18.47
C PRO A 371 14.26 -12.24 -19.17
N ALA A 372 15.03 -11.21 -19.53
CA ALA A 372 16.39 -11.39 -20.01
C ALA A 372 17.29 -12.04 -18.95
N ASN A 373 18.36 -12.70 -19.39
CA ASN A 373 19.35 -13.27 -18.49
C ASN A 373 20.03 -12.16 -17.66
N PRO A 374 20.08 -12.27 -16.32
CA PRO A 374 20.59 -11.19 -15.45
C PRO A 374 22.12 -11.11 -15.41
N THR A 375 22.73 -10.79 -16.56
CA THR A 375 24.18 -10.64 -16.71
C THR A 375 24.64 -9.21 -16.46
N CYS A 376 25.88 -9.07 -15.99
CA CYS A 376 26.58 -7.80 -15.87
C CYS A 376 27.02 -7.31 -17.26
N ILE A 377 26.85 -6.01 -17.53
CA ILE A 377 27.33 -5.37 -18.75
C ILE A 377 28.54 -4.52 -18.38
N TYR A 378 29.73 -4.93 -18.84
CA TYR A 378 30.96 -4.19 -18.60
C TYR A 378 31.40 -3.43 -19.86
N LYS A 379 31.35 -2.10 -19.80
CA LYS A 379 31.65 -1.21 -20.94
C LYS A 379 33.08 -1.38 -21.50
N TYR A 380 34.03 -1.75 -20.64
CA TYR A 380 35.45 -1.87 -20.97
C TYR A 380 35.94 -3.34 -21.02
N GLY A 381 35.05 -4.26 -21.39
CA GLY A 381 35.36 -5.69 -21.54
C GLY A 381 36.14 -6.01 -22.82
N ASP A 382 36.42 -7.30 -23.05
CA ASP A 382 37.27 -7.77 -24.15
C ASP A 382 36.72 -7.43 -25.55
N GLU A 383 35.40 -7.31 -25.71
CA GLU A 383 34.75 -6.93 -26.98
C GLU A 383 34.68 -5.40 -27.19
N SER A 384 35.13 -4.60 -26.22
CA SER A 384 35.06 -3.14 -26.30
C SER A 384 36.21 -2.55 -27.12
N SER A 385 35.97 -1.41 -27.77
CA SER A 385 37.03 -0.70 -28.49
C SER A 385 37.96 0.01 -27.51
N ASN A 386 39.27 -0.13 -27.69
CA ASN A 386 40.28 0.60 -26.93
C ASN A 386 40.23 2.13 -27.15
N SER A 387 39.45 2.60 -28.13
CA SER A 387 39.18 4.02 -28.38
C SER A 387 38.20 4.66 -27.40
N LEU A 388 37.54 3.86 -26.54
CA LEU A 388 36.63 4.38 -25.54
C LEU A 388 37.37 5.30 -24.55
N PRO A 389 36.81 6.46 -24.18
CA PRO A 389 37.39 7.33 -23.18
C PRO A 389 37.67 6.59 -21.87
N GLY A 390 38.87 6.75 -21.32
CA GLY A 390 39.27 6.12 -20.06
C GLY A 390 39.51 4.60 -20.12
N HIS A 391 39.53 3.97 -21.30
CA HIS A 391 39.73 2.52 -21.44
C HIS A 391 41.02 2.02 -20.77
N SER A 392 42.15 2.70 -20.99
CA SER A 392 43.43 2.35 -20.35
C SER A 392 43.35 2.41 -18.82
N VAL A 393 42.67 3.43 -18.29
CA VAL A 393 42.47 3.59 -16.84
C VAL A 393 41.56 2.50 -16.28
N ALA A 394 40.48 2.12 -16.99
CA ALA A 394 39.62 1.03 -16.58
C ALA A 394 40.37 -0.31 -16.47
N LEU A 395 41.29 -0.60 -17.40
CA LEU A 395 42.17 -1.76 -17.32
C LEU A 395 43.13 -1.70 -16.12
N CYS A 396 43.74 -0.53 -15.87
CA CYS A 396 44.60 -0.32 -14.69
C CYS A 396 43.82 -0.53 -13.38
N LEU A 397 42.61 0.02 -13.28
CA LEU A 397 41.71 -0.21 -12.14
C LEU A 397 41.38 -1.68 -11.98
N ALA A 398 41.13 -2.40 -13.07
CA ALA A 398 40.79 -3.82 -13.01
C ALA A 398 41.94 -4.65 -12.42
N VAL A 399 43.19 -4.33 -12.79
CA VAL A 399 44.39 -4.95 -12.21
C VAL A 399 44.52 -4.58 -10.73
N ALA A 400 44.38 -3.29 -10.40
CA ALA A 400 44.51 -2.78 -9.03
C ALA A 400 43.50 -3.40 -8.06
N PHE A 401 42.24 -3.53 -8.46
CA PHE A 401 41.22 -4.19 -7.64
C PHE A 401 41.54 -5.66 -7.40
N LYS A 402 42.02 -6.38 -8.42
CA LYS A 402 42.45 -7.80 -8.30
C LYS A 402 43.66 -7.95 -7.38
N SER A 403 44.58 -6.99 -7.37
CA SER A 403 45.74 -6.95 -6.46
C SER A 403 45.42 -6.38 -5.07
N LYS A 404 44.13 -6.22 -4.73
CA LYS A 404 43.64 -5.74 -3.43
C LYS A 404 44.05 -4.29 -3.08
N ALA A 405 44.12 -3.40 -4.07
CA ALA A 405 44.47 -2.00 -3.88
C ALA A 405 43.74 -1.28 -2.74
N THR A 406 44.39 -0.25 -2.19
CA THR A 406 43.86 0.70 -1.19
C THR A 406 43.06 1.84 -1.85
N ASN A 407 42.35 2.66 -1.07
CA ASN A 407 41.65 3.84 -1.61
C ASN A 407 42.63 4.81 -2.29
N ASP A 408 43.79 5.05 -1.69
CA ASP A 408 44.82 5.96 -2.20
C ASP A 408 45.38 5.52 -3.56
N GLU A 409 45.60 4.21 -3.72
CA GLU A 409 46.05 3.65 -5.00
C GLU A 409 44.99 3.85 -6.10
N ILE A 410 43.71 3.67 -5.77
CA ILE A 410 42.61 3.93 -6.70
C ILE A 410 42.51 5.43 -7.03
N PHE A 411 42.60 6.32 -6.04
CA PHE A 411 42.64 7.77 -6.29
C PHE A 411 43.82 8.16 -7.18
N SER A 412 45.00 7.57 -6.96
CA SER A 412 46.18 7.81 -7.78
C SER A 412 45.92 7.45 -9.24
N ILE A 413 45.32 6.29 -9.51
CA ILE A 413 44.98 5.86 -10.88
C ILE A 413 43.92 6.79 -11.50
N LEU A 414 42.96 7.25 -10.70
CA LEU A 414 41.88 8.13 -11.18
C LEU A 414 42.35 9.57 -11.44
N LYS A 415 43.54 10.00 -11.00
CA LYS A 415 44.07 11.34 -11.32
C LYS A 415 44.28 11.54 -12.81
N ASP A 416 44.65 10.47 -13.52
CA ASP A 416 45.01 10.49 -14.95
C ASP A 416 43.79 10.53 -15.89
N VAL A 417 42.57 10.58 -15.34
CA VAL A 417 41.32 10.61 -16.13
C VAL A 417 40.98 12.05 -16.51
N PRO A 418 40.86 12.39 -17.81
CA PRO A 418 40.49 13.72 -18.26
C PRO A 418 39.07 14.06 -17.80
N ASN A 419 38.80 15.34 -17.50
CA ASN A 419 37.44 15.80 -17.21
C ASN A 419 36.78 16.29 -18.49
N PRO A 420 35.75 15.61 -19.02
CA PRO A 420 35.08 16.07 -20.24
C PRO A 420 34.28 17.38 -20.05
N ASN A 421 34.12 17.84 -18.80
CA ASN A 421 33.42 19.08 -18.47
C ASN A 421 34.37 20.26 -18.19
N GLN A 422 35.69 20.09 -18.35
CA GLN A 422 36.66 21.18 -18.22
C GLN A 422 37.09 21.65 -19.60
N ASP A 423 36.98 22.95 -19.86
CA ASP A 423 37.66 23.63 -20.97
C ASP A 423 39.12 23.94 -20.56
N ASP A 424 40.02 24.08 -21.53
CA ASP A 424 41.47 24.24 -21.30
C ASP A 424 41.87 25.51 -20.49
N ASP A 425 40.93 26.42 -20.22
CA ASP A 425 41.15 27.73 -19.55
C ASP A 425 40.54 27.83 -18.13
N ASP A 426 39.91 26.78 -17.58
CA ASP A 426 39.29 26.83 -16.25
C ASP A 426 40.24 26.36 -15.12
N ASP A 427 40.80 27.33 -14.38
CA ASP A 427 41.54 27.10 -13.13
C ASP A 427 40.65 26.44 -12.06
N GLU A 428 41.07 25.26 -11.59
CA GLU A 428 40.75 24.60 -10.31
C GLU A 428 39.39 24.93 -9.65
N GLY A 429 38.27 24.53 -10.26
CA GLY A 429 36.92 24.79 -9.70
C GLY A 429 35.94 23.61 -9.57
N PHE A 430 36.02 22.56 -10.40
CA PHE A 430 34.94 21.56 -10.47
C PHE A 430 35.31 20.19 -9.90
N SER A 431 34.66 19.80 -8.79
CA SER A 431 34.82 18.50 -8.11
C SER A 431 34.15 17.33 -8.84
N PHE A 432 33.24 17.60 -9.77
CA PHE A 432 32.53 16.58 -10.54
C PHE A 432 33.30 16.23 -11.84
N ASN A 433 33.70 14.96 -11.96
CA ASN A 433 34.24 14.41 -13.19
C ASN A 433 33.46 13.13 -13.55
N PRO A 434 32.61 13.16 -14.60
CA PRO A 434 31.77 12.03 -14.92
C PRO A 434 32.57 10.81 -15.38
N LEU A 435 33.64 11.01 -16.14
CA LEU A 435 34.45 9.91 -16.65
C LEU A 435 35.17 9.15 -15.52
N LYS A 436 35.63 9.84 -14.47
CA LYS A 436 36.21 9.20 -13.26
C LYS A 436 35.21 8.27 -12.59
N ILE A 437 33.98 8.75 -12.38
CA ILE A 437 32.90 7.95 -11.81
C ILE A 437 32.61 6.75 -12.72
N GLU A 438 32.51 6.97 -14.04
CA GLU A 438 32.16 5.92 -14.98
C GLU A 438 33.16 4.76 -14.97
N VAL A 439 34.45 5.04 -15.17
CA VAL A 439 35.48 3.98 -15.19
C VAL A 439 35.60 3.28 -13.84
N PHE A 440 35.44 4.01 -12.73
CA PHE A 440 35.47 3.44 -11.38
C PHE A 440 34.28 2.51 -11.13
N VAL A 441 33.06 2.98 -11.35
CA VAL A 441 31.82 2.23 -11.07
C VAL A 441 31.70 1.02 -11.99
N GLN A 442 31.94 1.18 -13.29
CA GLN A 442 31.95 0.07 -14.26
C GLN A 442 32.88 -1.05 -13.81
N THR A 443 34.14 -0.70 -13.52
CA THR A 443 35.17 -1.69 -13.19
C THR A 443 34.92 -2.36 -11.84
N LEU A 444 34.55 -1.58 -10.82
CA LEU A 444 34.29 -2.10 -9.49
C LEU A 444 33.09 -3.06 -9.47
N LEU A 445 31.98 -2.67 -10.09
CA LEU A 445 30.76 -3.48 -10.14
C LEU A 445 30.97 -4.74 -10.98
N HIS A 446 31.70 -4.65 -12.09
CA HIS A 446 32.06 -5.82 -12.90
C HIS A 446 32.85 -6.86 -12.09
N LEU A 447 33.89 -6.44 -11.37
CA LEU A 447 34.70 -7.37 -10.57
C LEU A 447 33.95 -7.92 -9.35
N ALA A 448 32.93 -7.20 -8.87
CA ALA A 448 32.08 -7.61 -7.77
C ALA A 448 30.76 -8.28 -8.21
N ALA A 449 30.61 -8.61 -9.51
CA ALA A 449 29.38 -9.13 -10.11
C ALA A 449 28.99 -10.55 -9.67
N LYS A 450 29.86 -11.24 -8.94
CA LYS A 450 29.66 -12.65 -8.54
C LYS A 450 28.45 -12.85 -7.63
N SER A 451 28.18 -11.93 -6.71
CA SER A 451 27.00 -11.97 -5.84
C SER A 451 26.74 -10.63 -5.15
N PHE A 452 25.56 -10.48 -4.56
CA PHE A 452 25.22 -9.29 -3.74
C PHE A 452 26.26 -9.02 -2.65
N SER A 453 26.72 -10.07 -1.95
CA SER A 453 27.73 -9.91 -0.90
C SER A 453 29.05 -9.34 -1.43
N HIS A 454 29.52 -9.77 -2.60
CA HIS A 454 30.74 -9.22 -3.20
C HIS A 454 30.54 -7.74 -3.54
N SER A 455 29.42 -7.40 -4.17
CA SER A 455 29.09 -6.01 -4.50
C SER A 455 28.98 -5.13 -3.24
N PHE A 456 28.36 -5.61 -2.17
CA PHE A 456 28.28 -4.86 -0.90
C PHE A 456 29.63 -4.67 -0.23
N SER A 457 30.48 -5.70 -0.23
CA SER A 457 31.84 -5.60 0.30
C SER A 457 32.70 -4.66 -0.54
N ALA A 458 32.51 -4.63 -1.87
CA ALA A 458 33.18 -3.70 -2.77
C ALA A 458 32.78 -2.24 -2.48
N LEU A 459 31.47 -1.96 -2.36
CA LEU A 459 30.98 -0.63 -1.97
C LEU A 459 31.51 -0.20 -0.60
N ALA A 460 31.60 -1.12 0.37
CA ALA A 460 32.11 -0.83 1.69
C ALA A 460 33.63 -0.58 1.69
N LYS A 461 34.41 -1.36 0.94
CA LYS A 461 35.87 -1.23 0.87
C LYS A 461 36.28 0.11 0.24
N PHE A 462 35.61 0.51 -0.83
CA PHE A 462 35.92 1.74 -1.58
C PHE A 462 34.93 2.87 -1.31
N HIS A 463 34.32 2.86 -0.11
CA HIS A 463 33.31 3.84 0.30
C HIS A 463 33.83 5.28 0.24
N GLU A 464 35.07 5.50 0.67
CA GLU A 464 35.73 6.81 0.63
C GLU A 464 35.87 7.36 -0.79
N VAL A 465 36.22 6.49 -1.75
CA VAL A 465 36.29 6.85 -3.17
C VAL A 465 34.92 7.28 -3.69
N PHE A 466 33.86 6.54 -3.34
CA PHE A 466 32.49 6.95 -3.66
C PHE A 466 32.11 8.30 -3.05
N LYS A 467 32.41 8.52 -1.75
CA LYS A 467 32.07 9.76 -1.06
C LYS A 467 32.77 10.98 -1.68
N THR A 468 34.00 10.79 -2.15
CA THR A 468 34.77 11.85 -2.81
C THR A 468 34.28 12.09 -4.24
N LEU A 469 34.07 11.04 -5.03
CA LEU A 469 33.63 11.17 -6.43
C LEU A 469 32.16 11.64 -6.56
N ALA A 470 31.31 11.31 -5.59
CA ALA A 470 29.88 11.61 -5.60
C ALA A 470 29.47 12.55 -4.47
N GLU A 471 30.32 13.54 -4.18
CA GLU A 471 29.99 14.60 -3.21
C GLU A 471 28.87 15.52 -3.75
N SER A 472 28.96 15.89 -5.03
CA SER A 472 27.94 16.70 -5.70
C SER A 472 26.69 15.91 -6.07
N ASP A 473 25.55 16.60 -6.21
CA ASP A 473 24.29 15.97 -6.61
C ASP A 473 24.36 15.37 -8.03
N GLU A 474 25.09 16.03 -8.94
CA GLU A 474 25.40 15.48 -10.27
C GLU A 474 26.23 14.20 -10.18
N GLY A 475 27.20 14.16 -9.26
CA GLY A 475 27.99 12.96 -8.95
C GLY A 475 27.13 11.80 -8.50
N LYS A 476 26.20 12.03 -7.56
CA LYS A 476 25.25 11.01 -7.06
C LYS A 476 24.36 10.48 -8.19
N LEU A 477 23.78 11.37 -8.99
CA LEU A 477 22.96 10.99 -10.15
C LEU A 477 23.77 10.20 -11.18
N HIS A 478 25.02 10.58 -11.41
CA HIS A 478 25.86 9.90 -12.37
C HIS A 478 26.29 8.50 -11.89
N VAL A 479 26.56 8.32 -10.58
CA VAL A 479 26.75 6.99 -9.99
C VAL A 479 25.54 6.09 -10.25
N LEU A 480 24.33 6.60 -10.05
CA LEU A 480 23.09 5.85 -10.31
C LEU A 480 22.93 5.51 -11.80
N ARG A 481 23.24 6.46 -12.70
CA ARG A 481 23.23 6.25 -14.15
C ARG A 481 24.18 5.13 -14.58
N VAL A 482 25.45 5.20 -14.18
CA VAL A 482 26.45 4.20 -14.55
C VAL A 482 26.11 2.84 -13.95
N MET A 483 25.65 2.80 -12.69
CA MET A 483 25.20 1.56 -12.05
C MET A 483 24.03 0.91 -12.81
N PHE A 484 23.08 1.72 -13.30
CA PHE A 484 21.98 1.26 -14.14
C PHE A 484 22.48 0.69 -15.47
N GLU A 485 23.40 1.37 -16.16
CA GLU A 485 23.97 0.88 -17.42
C GLU A 485 24.65 -0.48 -17.26
N VAL A 486 25.34 -0.71 -16.13
CA VAL A 486 25.97 -2.00 -15.79
C VAL A 486 24.94 -3.10 -15.53
N TRP A 487 23.86 -2.77 -14.80
CA TRP A 487 22.94 -3.77 -14.23
C TRP A 487 21.51 -3.73 -14.77
N ARG A 488 21.24 -3.05 -15.89
CA ARG A 488 19.89 -2.95 -16.50
C ARG A 488 19.21 -4.29 -16.77
N ASN A 489 19.99 -5.35 -17.00
CA ASN A 489 19.48 -6.72 -17.18
C ASN A 489 19.15 -7.43 -15.85
N HIS A 490 19.55 -6.87 -14.72
CA HIS A 490 19.37 -7.44 -13.38
C HIS A 490 18.70 -6.45 -12.40
N PRO A 491 17.38 -6.18 -12.55
CA PRO A 491 16.63 -5.25 -11.69
C PRO A 491 16.75 -5.49 -10.19
N GLN A 492 16.85 -6.76 -9.76
CA GLN A 492 17.06 -7.10 -8.36
C GLN A 492 18.40 -6.59 -7.82
N MET A 493 19.47 -6.65 -8.62
CA MET A 493 20.77 -6.09 -8.26
C MET A 493 20.70 -4.57 -8.12
N ILE A 494 20.07 -3.89 -9.08
CA ILE A 494 19.83 -2.43 -9.03
C ILE A 494 19.17 -2.05 -7.70
N ALA A 495 18.08 -2.73 -7.34
CA ALA A 495 17.34 -2.41 -6.13
C ALA A 495 18.17 -2.54 -4.85
N VAL A 496 18.99 -3.60 -4.73
CA VAL A 496 19.82 -3.79 -3.53
C VAL A 496 21.05 -2.89 -3.50
N LEU A 497 21.60 -2.51 -4.67
CA LEU A 497 22.68 -1.53 -4.75
C LEU A 497 22.18 -0.14 -4.36
N VAL A 498 21.03 0.30 -4.88
CA VAL A 498 20.41 1.58 -4.48
C VAL A 498 20.11 1.59 -2.99
N ASP A 499 19.51 0.52 -2.44
CA ASP A 499 19.27 0.41 -0.99
C ASP A 499 20.56 0.53 -0.18
N LYS A 500 21.64 -0.15 -0.61
CA LYS A 500 22.93 -0.11 0.06
C LYS A 500 23.55 1.29 -0.01
N MET A 501 23.55 1.92 -1.19
CA MET A 501 24.13 3.24 -1.42
C MET A 501 23.42 4.33 -0.60
N ILE A 502 22.10 4.25 -0.42
CA ILE A 502 21.36 5.15 0.50
C ILE A 502 21.83 4.93 1.95
N ARG A 503 21.87 3.68 2.41
CA ARG A 503 22.25 3.37 3.82
C ARG A 503 23.68 3.77 4.16
N THR A 504 24.58 3.73 3.19
CA THR A 504 25.98 4.15 3.34
C THR A 504 26.20 5.59 2.90
N GLN A 505 25.15 6.36 2.61
CA GLN A 505 25.22 7.78 2.23
C GLN A 505 26.13 8.04 1.01
N ILE A 506 26.25 7.08 0.10
CA ILE A 506 26.87 7.27 -1.22
C ILE A 506 25.96 8.16 -2.07
N VAL A 507 24.65 7.88 -2.01
CA VAL A 507 23.61 8.76 -2.54
C VAL A 507 22.57 9.02 -1.45
N ASP A 508 21.75 10.05 -1.62
CA ASP A 508 20.62 10.34 -0.76
C ASP A 508 19.28 9.98 -1.44
N CYS A 509 18.18 10.16 -0.70
CA CYS A 509 16.85 9.82 -1.20
C CYS A 509 16.41 10.73 -2.36
N ALA A 510 16.84 12.00 -2.37
CA ALA A 510 16.47 12.97 -3.39
C ALA A 510 17.13 12.65 -4.74
N ALA A 511 18.41 12.27 -4.74
CA ALA A 511 19.11 11.79 -5.93
C ALA A 511 18.41 10.57 -6.54
N VAL A 512 17.97 9.62 -5.71
CA VAL A 512 17.23 8.45 -6.19
C VAL A 512 15.86 8.83 -6.75
N ALA A 513 15.13 9.74 -6.10
CA ALA A 513 13.87 10.24 -6.64
C ALA A 513 14.05 10.90 -8.02
N ASN A 514 15.04 11.78 -8.17
CA ASN A 514 15.34 12.40 -9.46
C ASN A 514 15.77 11.39 -10.53
N TRP A 515 16.58 10.40 -10.18
CA TRP A 515 17.01 9.32 -11.08
C TRP A 515 15.83 8.46 -11.57
N ILE A 516 14.84 8.17 -10.73
CA ILE A 516 13.63 7.42 -11.14
C ILE A 516 12.88 8.12 -12.28
N PHE A 517 12.91 9.45 -12.32
CA PHE A 517 12.29 10.27 -13.35
C PHE A 517 13.29 10.78 -14.40
N SER A 518 14.46 10.16 -14.52
CA SER A 518 15.47 10.56 -15.50
C SER A 518 15.17 9.97 -16.88
N SER A 519 15.79 10.56 -17.91
CA SER A 519 15.60 10.11 -19.30
C SER A 519 16.09 8.68 -19.53
N GLU A 520 17.11 8.25 -18.81
CA GLU A 520 17.73 6.92 -18.90
C GLU A 520 16.77 5.81 -18.44
N LEU A 521 15.87 6.11 -17.49
CA LEU A 521 14.86 5.17 -17.00
C LEU A 521 13.53 5.26 -17.77
N SER A 522 13.39 6.20 -18.70
CA SER A 522 12.12 6.44 -19.43
C SER A 522 11.49 5.18 -20.03
N ARG A 523 12.31 4.28 -20.60
CA ARG A 523 11.85 3.02 -21.22
C ARG A 523 11.45 1.96 -20.20
N ASP A 524 11.98 2.04 -18.99
CA ASP A 524 11.73 1.11 -17.90
C ASP A 524 10.75 1.68 -16.86
N PHE A 525 10.31 2.93 -17.02
CA PHE A 525 9.52 3.69 -16.06
C PHE A 525 8.21 2.99 -15.64
N THR A 526 7.58 2.26 -16.56
CA THR A 526 6.34 1.53 -16.25
C THR A 526 6.61 0.22 -15.51
N ARG A 527 7.85 -0.27 -15.42
CA ARG A 527 8.20 -1.58 -14.85
C ARG A 527 8.17 -1.55 -13.33
N LEU A 528 7.82 -2.69 -12.74
CA LEU A 528 7.57 -2.81 -11.31
C LEU A 528 8.76 -2.39 -10.44
N PHE A 529 9.97 -2.80 -10.82
CA PHE A 529 11.19 -2.59 -10.02
C PHE A 529 11.52 -1.11 -9.76
N VAL A 530 11.15 -0.21 -10.68
CA VAL A 530 11.34 1.24 -10.53
C VAL A 530 10.58 1.73 -9.31
N TRP A 531 9.31 1.33 -9.19
CA TRP A 531 8.43 1.70 -8.10
C TRP A 531 8.78 0.98 -6.80
N GLU A 532 9.27 -0.27 -6.86
CA GLU A 532 9.83 -0.97 -5.70
C GLU A 532 10.98 -0.18 -5.07
N ILE A 533 11.87 0.38 -5.91
CA ILE A 533 13.01 1.20 -5.48
C ILE A 533 12.52 2.51 -4.87
N LEU A 534 11.61 3.23 -5.54
CA LEU A 534 11.09 4.50 -5.05
C LEU A 534 10.42 4.33 -3.67
N HIS A 535 9.51 3.36 -3.54
CA HIS A 535 8.83 3.11 -2.27
C HIS A 535 9.76 2.56 -1.18
N SER A 536 10.77 1.77 -1.55
CA SER A 536 11.83 1.36 -0.61
C SER A 536 12.66 2.54 -0.11
N THR A 537 12.86 3.56 -0.95
CA THR A 537 13.56 4.80 -0.61
C THR A 537 12.73 5.65 0.35
N ILE A 538 11.45 5.88 0.04
CA ILE A 538 10.52 6.61 0.93
C ILE A 538 10.42 5.92 2.30
N ARG A 539 10.26 4.58 2.33
CA ARG A 539 10.20 3.83 3.60
C ARG A 539 11.47 3.97 4.44
N LYS A 540 12.65 4.07 3.81
CA LYS A 540 13.90 4.32 4.53
C LYS A 540 13.91 5.71 5.14
N MET A 541 13.49 6.72 4.38
CA MET A 541 13.38 8.10 4.87
C MET A 541 12.41 8.19 6.05
N SER A 542 11.22 7.58 5.94
CA SER A 542 10.25 7.59 7.05
C SER A 542 10.74 6.83 8.29
N LYS A 543 11.44 5.70 8.11
CA LYS A 543 12.08 5.00 9.24
C LYS A 543 13.21 5.80 9.88
N HIS A 544 13.93 6.61 9.11
CA HIS A 544 14.97 7.49 9.63
C HIS A 544 14.37 8.55 10.55
N VAL A 545 13.30 9.24 10.11
CA VAL A 545 12.56 10.21 10.92
C VAL A 545 12.02 9.57 12.20
N LEU A 546 11.32 8.43 12.09
CA LEU A 546 10.77 7.73 13.25
C LEU A 546 11.85 7.30 14.27
N LYS A 547 13.03 6.90 13.78
CA LYS A 547 14.14 6.53 14.65
C LYS A 547 14.64 7.72 15.47
N ILE A 548 14.87 8.87 14.82
CA ILE A 548 15.36 10.08 15.51
C ILE A 548 14.28 10.63 16.46
N GLN A 549 13.01 10.62 16.05
CA GLN A 549 11.88 11.02 16.91
C GLN A 549 11.82 10.16 18.18
N LYS A 550 11.97 8.83 18.04
CA LYS A 550 12.01 7.93 19.18
C LYS A 550 13.21 8.20 20.10
N GLU A 551 14.39 8.48 19.54
CA GLU A 551 15.58 8.85 20.33
C GLU A 551 15.34 10.16 21.13
N LEU A 552 14.66 11.13 20.55
CA LEU A 552 14.25 12.38 21.20
C LEU A 552 13.22 12.14 22.32
N GLU A 553 12.19 11.33 22.06
CA GLU A 553 11.17 10.95 23.07
C GLU A 553 11.82 10.24 24.25
N GLU A 554 12.69 9.26 24.00
CA GLU A 554 13.41 8.55 25.07
C GLU A 554 14.32 9.47 25.89
N ALA A 555 14.93 10.49 25.27
CA ALA A 555 15.72 11.50 25.98
C ALA A 555 14.84 12.42 26.85
N LYS A 556 13.70 12.90 26.31
CA LYS A 556 12.72 13.71 27.06
C LYS A 556 12.12 12.93 28.23
N GLU A 557 11.80 11.64 28.05
CA GLU A 557 11.32 10.78 29.13
C GLU A 557 12.36 10.60 30.24
N LYS A 558 13.65 10.46 29.90
CA LYS A 558 14.73 10.35 30.89
C LYS A 558 14.84 11.62 31.72
N LEU A 559 14.78 12.79 31.09
CA LEU A 559 14.80 14.09 31.78
C LEU A 559 13.58 14.24 32.71
N ALA A 560 12.37 13.91 32.22
CA ALA A 560 11.16 13.95 33.04
C ALA A 560 11.23 13.00 34.25
N ARG A 561 11.80 11.81 34.08
CA ARG A 561 12.04 10.86 35.19
C ARG A 561 13.08 11.37 36.19
N GLN A 562 14.11 12.09 35.73
CA GLN A 562 15.11 12.71 36.61
C GLN A 562 14.50 13.86 37.42
N HIS A 563 13.73 14.75 36.81
CA HIS A 563 12.99 15.80 37.52
C HIS A 563 11.99 15.23 38.54
N LYS A 564 11.30 14.14 38.20
CA LYS A 564 10.38 13.49 39.15
C LYS A 564 11.11 12.90 40.36
N ARG A 565 12.31 12.35 40.19
CA ARG A 565 13.14 11.85 41.31
C ARG A 565 13.72 12.97 42.18
N ARG A 566 14.02 14.13 41.58
CA ARG A 566 14.46 15.34 42.30
C ARG A 566 13.39 15.93 43.23
N SER A 567 12.11 15.68 42.95
CA SER A 567 11.02 16.01 43.87
C SER A 567 11.07 15.22 45.19
N ASP A 568 11.82 14.10 45.24
CA ASP A 568 11.88 13.20 46.39
C ASP A 568 13.23 13.24 47.14
N ASP A 569 14.32 13.78 46.57
CA ASP A 569 15.66 13.87 47.20
C ASP A 569 16.43 15.16 46.83
N ASP A 570 16.99 15.81 47.84
CA ASP A 570 17.59 17.16 47.82
C ASP A 570 19.10 17.14 47.45
N ASP A 571 19.48 16.50 46.33
CA ASP A 571 20.89 16.30 45.96
C ASP A 571 21.40 17.27 44.85
N ARG A 572 22.36 18.12 45.22
CA ARG A 572 22.99 19.18 44.38
C ARG A 572 23.96 18.65 43.31
N SER A 573 24.17 17.33 43.21
CA SER A 573 25.05 16.72 42.21
C SER A 573 24.40 16.55 40.81
N SER A 574 23.10 16.82 40.70
CA SER A 574 22.26 16.56 39.51
C SER A 574 22.27 17.67 38.44
N ASP A 575 22.44 18.95 38.82
CA ASP A 575 22.29 20.09 37.89
C ASP A 575 23.27 20.04 36.68
N ARG A 576 24.47 19.46 36.83
CA ARG A 576 25.43 19.28 35.71
C ARG A 576 25.01 18.17 34.74
N LYS A 577 24.26 17.17 35.19
CA LYS A 577 23.78 16.07 34.34
C LYS A 577 22.53 16.47 33.58
N ASP A 578 21.67 17.28 34.19
CA ASP A 578 20.48 17.84 33.55
C ASP A 578 20.89 18.73 32.36
N GLY A 579 21.86 19.65 32.54
CA GLY A 579 22.34 20.50 31.45
C GLY A 579 22.94 19.74 30.25
N ALA A 580 23.63 18.61 30.49
CA ALA A 580 24.15 17.77 29.41
C ALA A 580 23.05 17.01 28.65
N LEU A 581 21.97 16.62 29.35
CA LEU A 581 20.83 15.95 28.75
C LEU A 581 19.92 16.94 28.00
N GLU A 582 19.78 18.17 28.50
CA GLU A 582 19.10 19.27 27.82
C GLU A 582 19.80 19.64 26.50
N GLU A 583 21.13 19.79 26.52
CA GLU A 583 21.93 20.03 25.29
C GLU A 583 21.79 18.86 24.29
N GLN A 584 21.71 17.61 24.80
CA GLN A 584 21.45 16.45 23.95
C GLN A 584 20.04 16.49 23.34
N ILE A 585 19.02 16.90 24.10
CA ILE A 585 17.64 17.04 23.62
C ILE A 585 17.55 18.13 22.55
N GLU A 586 18.23 19.26 22.73
CA GLU A 586 18.29 20.35 21.74
C GLU A 586 18.91 19.87 20.43
N ARG A 587 20.07 19.19 20.49
CA ARG A 587 20.70 18.57 19.30
C ARG A 587 19.83 17.53 18.63
N LEU A 588 19.06 16.75 19.39
CA LEU A 588 18.13 15.76 18.84
C LEU A 588 16.91 16.43 18.20
N GLN A 589 16.42 17.53 18.76
CA GLN A 589 15.33 18.34 18.22
C GLN A 589 15.72 18.92 16.85
N GLU A 590 16.90 19.54 16.73
CA GLU A 590 17.43 20.03 15.45
C GLU A 590 17.55 18.90 14.40
N LYS A 591 18.01 17.72 14.82
CA LYS A 591 18.09 16.55 13.94
C LYS A 591 16.73 16.06 13.47
N VAL A 592 15.71 16.07 14.32
CA VAL A 592 14.33 15.71 13.94
C VAL A 592 13.81 16.70 12.90
N GLU A 593 13.98 18.00 13.12
CA GLU A 593 13.53 19.05 12.20
C GLU A 593 14.21 18.93 10.83
N SER A 594 15.53 18.71 10.83
CA SER A 594 16.28 18.46 9.60
C SER A 594 15.78 17.20 8.87
N ALA A 595 15.62 16.08 9.57
CA ALA A 595 15.13 14.83 8.98
C ALA A 595 13.68 14.93 8.48
N GLN A 596 12.81 15.66 9.18
CA GLN A 596 11.44 15.96 8.72
C GLN A 596 11.44 16.85 7.48
N SER A 597 12.35 17.83 7.42
CA SER A 597 12.57 18.68 6.24
C SER A 597 13.02 17.85 5.05
N GLU A 598 14.00 16.96 5.22
CA GLU A 598 14.43 16.02 4.17
C GLU A 598 13.28 15.12 3.69
N GLN A 599 12.47 14.59 4.61
CA GLN A 599 11.31 13.78 4.27
C GLN A 599 10.28 14.57 3.48
N LYS A 600 9.96 15.79 3.91
CA LYS A 600 9.04 16.69 3.22
C LYS A 600 9.56 17.00 1.81
N ASN A 601 10.83 17.39 1.70
CA ASN A 601 11.46 17.73 0.42
C ASN A 601 11.49 16.52 -0.53
N LEU A 602 11.69 15.31 -0.03
CA LEU A 602 11.59 14.09 -0.85
C LEU A 602 10.20 13.97 -1.49
N PHE A 603 9.12 14.15 -0.72
CA PHE A 603 7.76 14.12 -1.29
C PHE A 603 7.53 15.27 -2.27
N LEU A 604 7.99 16.49 -1.96
CA LEU A 604 7.87 17.63 -2.87
C LEU A 604 8.56 17.37 -4.21
N VAL A 605 9.78 16.82 -4.20
CA VAL A 605 10.51 16.43 -5.42
C VAL A 605 9.71 15.39 -6.21
N ILE A 606 9.21 14.34 -5.55
CA ILE A 606 8.41 13.29 -6.21
C ILE A 606 7.17 13.90 -6.88
N PHE A 607 6.41 14.75 -6.16
CA PHE A 607 5.22 15.38 -6.71
C PHE A 607 5.54 16.35 -7.85
N GLN A 608 6.59 17.16 -7.73
CA GLN A 608 7.04 18.06 -8.80
C GLN A 608 7.38 17.28 -10.08
N ARG A 609 8.11 16.16 -9.95
CA ARG A 609 8.45 15.32 -11.11
C ARG A 609 7.22 14.69 -11.75
N PHE A 610 6.26 14.21 -10.96
CA PHE A 610 4.98 13.71 -11.48
C PHE A 610 4.18 14.78 -12.20
N ILE A 611 4.00 15.96 -11.58
CA ILE A 611 3.27 17.09 -12.17
C ILE A 611 3.91 17.45 -13.51
N MET A 612 5.24 17.55 -13.56
CA MET A 612 5.97 17.91 -14.78
C MET A 612 5.72 16.92 -15.92
N ILE A 613 5.94 15.61 -15.72
CA ILE A 613 5.80 14.62 -16.80
C ILE A 613 4.35 14.37 -17.20
N LEU A 614 3.40 14.47 -16.26
CA LEU A 614 1.97 14.35 -16.57
C LEU A 614 1.49 15.56 -17.38
N THR A 615 1.92 16.78 -16.99
CA THR A 615 1.61 18.01 -17.74
C THR A 615 2.20 17.95 -19.14
N GLU A 616 3.47 17.55 -19.29
CA GLU A 616 4.11 17.37 -20.60
C GLU A 616 3.30 16.42 -21.50
N HIS A 617 2.86 15.29 -20.97
CA HIS A 617 2.03 14.34 -21.71
C HIS A 617 0.67 14.90 -22.09
N LEU A 618 -0.03 15.57 -21.15
CA LEU A 618 -1.35 16.15 -21.39
C LEU A 618 -1.30 17.24 -22.47
N VAL A 619 -0.34 18.16 -22.37
CA VAL A 619 -0.12 19.23 -23.35
C VAL A 619 0.24 18.66 -24.71
N ARG A 620 1.10 17.63 -24.77
CA ARG A 620 1.44 16.94 -26.02
C ARG A 620 0.22 16.27 -26.65
N CYS A 621 -0.59 15.57 -25.86
CA CYS A 621 -1.81 14.93 -26.36
C CYS A 621 -2.82 15.94 -26.89
N GLU A 622 -3.00 17.07 -26.21
CA GLU A 622 -3.87 18.15 -26.67
C GLU A 622 -3.34 18.78 -27.98
N THR A 623 -2.04 19.06 -28.05
CA THR A 623 -1.38 19.64 -29.24
C THR A 623 -1.47 18.71 -30.45
N ASP A 624 -1.25 17.42 -30.26
CA ASP A 624 -1.22 16.42 -31.33
C ASP A 624 -2.61 15.84 -31.66
N GLY A 625 -3.64 16.16 -30.87
CA GLY A 625 -4.98 15.59 -31.00
C GLY A 625 -5.03 14.08 -30.76
N THR A 626 -4.17 13.57 -29.88
CA THR A 626 -4.07 12.13 -29.56
C THR A 626 -4.76 11.78 -28.24
N SER A 627 -5.05 10.50 -28.03
CA SER A 627 -5.68 10.03 -26.78
C SER A 627 -4.78 10.25 -25.57
N VAL A 628 -5.31 10.91 -24.53
CA VAL A 628 -4.63 11.03 -23.22
C VAL A 628 -4.48 9.67 -22.55
N LEU A 629 -5.50 8.81 -22.66
CA LEU A 629 -5.60 7.52 -21.98
C LEU A 629 -4.76 6.46 -22.69
N THR A 630 -3.44 6.57 -22.55
CA THR A 630 -2.46 5.57 -22.99
C THR A 630 -2.09 4.62 -21.84
N PRO A 631 -1.51 3.43 -22.13
CA PRO A 631 -1.00 2.55 -21.08
C PRO A 631 0.07 3.22 -20.19
N TRP A 632 0.92 4.06 -20.78
CA TRP A 632 1.91 4.85 -20.05
C TRP A 632 1.23 5.84 -19.08
N TYR A 633 0.21 6.56 -19.56
CA TYR A 633 -0.54 7.51 -18.75
C TYR A 633 -1.26 6.83 -17.58
N LYS A 634 -1.93 5.69 -17.84
CA LYS A 634 -2.57 4.87 -16.81
C LYS A 634 -1.57 4.50 -15.71
N ASN A 635 -0.40 3.97 -16.06
CA ASN A 635 0.63 3.68 -15.07
C ASN A 635 1.08 4.96 -14.36
N CYS A 636 1.39 6.04 -15.08
CA CYS A 636 1.93 7.27 -14.46
C CYS A 636 0.95 7.89 -13.44
N ILE A 637 -0.33 8.05 -13.80
CA ILE A 637 -1.33 8.66 -12.92
C ILE A 637 -1.66 7.76 -11.72
N GLU A 638 -1.73 6.44 -11.92
CA GLU A 638 -1.99 5.49 -10.82
C GLU A 638 -0.76 5.32 -9.90
N ARG A 639 0.46 5.58 -10.39
CA ARG A 639 1.66 5.64 -9.54
C ARG A 639 1.71 6.90 -8.69
N LEU A 640 1.26 8.05 -9.21
CA LEU A 640 1.02 9.25 -8.39
C LEU A 640 0.00 8.95 -7.29
N GLN A 641 -1.12 8.30 -7.66
CA GLN A 641 -2.14 7.85 -6.71
C GLN A 641 -1.55 6.90 -5.64
N GLN A 642 -0.68 5.98 -6.03
CA GLN A 642 -0.02 5.05 -5.11
C GLN A 642 0.85 5.76 -4.06
N ILE A 643 1.51 6.89 -4.40
CA ILE A 643 2.25 7.70 -3.42
C ILE A 643 1.31 8.17 -2.31
N PHE A 644 0.15 8.73 -2.67
CA PHE A 644 -0.86 9.17 -1.71
C PHE A 644 -1.39 8.01 -0.88
N LEU A 645 -1.75 6.89 -1.50
CA LEU A 645 -2.31 5.73 -0.81
C LEU A 645 -1.30 5.10 0.17
N GLN A 646 -0.05 4.90 -0.23
CA GLN A 646 0.93 4.19 0.59
C GLN A 646 1.49 5.04 1.74
N HIS A 647 1.39 6.37 1.63
CA HIS A 647 2.02 7.31 2.57
C HIS A 647 1.06 8.38 3.11
N HIS A 648 -0.26 8.13 3.06
CA HIS A 648 -1.30 9.10 3.41
C HIS A 648 -1.07 9.81 4.75
N GLN A 649 -0.68 9.07 5.79
CA GLN A 649 -0.52 9.62 7.15
C GLN A 649 0.62 10.63 7.26
N ILE A 650 1.66 10.47 6.45
CA ILE A 650 2.79 11.39 6.40
C ILE A 650 2.41 12.60 5.54
N ILE A 651 1.82 12.34 4.37
CA ILE A 651 1.46 13.39 3.40
C ILE A 651 0.40 14.35 3.98
N GLN A 652 -0.50 13.87 4.85
CA GLN A 652 -1.47 14.72 5.57
C GLN A 652 -0.82 15.83 6.38
N GLN A 653 0.43 15.67 6.83
CA GLN A 653 1.17 16.71 7.55
C GLN A 653 1.61 17.87 6.64
N TYR A 654 1.52 17.69 5.32
CA TYR A 654 2.01 18.65 4.33
C TYR A 654 0.89 19.32 3.53
N MET A 655 -0.39 19.11 3.89
CA MET A 655 -1.56 19.61 3.16
C MET A 655 -1.46 21.09 2.77
N VAL A 656 -1.16 21.96 3.72
CA VAL A 656 -1.03 23.41 3.49
C VAL A 656 0.05 23.72 2.45
N THR A 657 1.17 23.00 2.46
CA THR A 657 2.24 23.20 1.46
C THR A 657 1.81 22.69 0.09
N LEU A 658 1.16 21.53 0.05
CA LEU A 658 0.71 20.90 -1.19
C LEU A 658 -0.36 21.73 -1.90
N GLU A 659 -1.36 22.22 -1.17
CA GLU A 659 -2.43 23.07 -1.70
C GLU A 659 -1.92 24.41 -2.25
N ASN A 660 -0.99 25.05 -1.53
CA ASN A 660 -0.54 26.38 -1.88
C ASN A 660 0.57 26.40 -2.95
N LEU A 661 1.42 25.37 -3.02
CA LEU A 661 2.63 25.40 -3.85
C LEU A 661 2.64 24.41 -5.02
N LEU A 662 1.92 23.28 -4.93
CA LEU A 662 2.01 22.22 -5.95
C LEU A 662 0.66 21.96 -6.62
N PHE A 663 -0.36 21.60 -5.85
CA PHE A 663 -1.68 21.21 -6.34
C PHE A 663 -2.66 22.40 -6.32
N THR A 664 -2.30 23.46 -7.04
CA THR A 664 -3.10 24.68 -7.14
C THR A 664 -4.25 24.52 -8.14
N ALA A 665 -5.19 25.47 -8.15
CA ALA A 665 -6.31 25.49 -9.09
C ALA A 665 -5.90 25.66 -10.57
N GLU A 666 -4.64 26.01 -10.83
CA GLU A 666 -4.10 26.17 -12.19
C GLU A 666 -3.62 24.84 -12.79
N LEU A 667 -3.46 23.78 -11.98
CA LEU A 667 -3.10 22.47 -12.50
C LEU A 667 -4.21 21.87 -13.37
N ASP A 668 -3.79 21.06 -14.34
CA ASP A 668 -4.72 20.28 -15.15
C ASP A 668 -5.66 19.44 -14.26
N PRO A 669 -6.98 19.43 -14.55
CA PRO A 669 -7.97 18.72 -13.74
C PRO A 669 -7.67 17.24 -13.51
N HIS A 670 -7.00 16.57 -14.46
CA HIS A 670 -6.65 15.15 -14.31
C HIS A 670 -5.67 14.91 -13.17
N ILE A 671 -4.68 15.81 -13.01
CA ILE A 671 -3.67 15.73 -11.95
C ILE A 671 -4.30 16.19 -10.63
N LEU A 672 -5.03 17.30 -10.65
CA LEU A 672 -5.69 17.87 -9.48
C LEU A 672 -6.72 16.90 -8.87
N ALA A 673 -7.42 16.11 -9.71
CA ALA A 673 -8.36 15.10 -9.27
C ALA A 673 -7.71 14.05 -8.34
N MET A 674 -6.44 13.67 -8.55
CA MET A 674 -5.74 12.72 -7.67
C MET A 674 -5.54 13.31 -6.27
N PHE A 675 -5.22 14.60 -6.19
CA PHE A 675 -5.07 15.29 -4.92
C PHE A 675 -6.43 15.49 -4.21
N GLN A 676 -7.48 15.86 -4.95
CA GLN A 676 -8.84 15.96 -4.40
C GLN A 676 -9.37 14.62 -3.88
N GLN A 677 -9.10 13.53 -4.60
CA GLN A 677 -9.39 12.17 -4.17
C GLN A 677 -8.68 11.82 -2.86
N PHE A 678 -7.40 12.16 -2.73
CA PHE A 678 -6.63 11.98 -1.51
C PHE A 678 -7.22 12.76 -0.33
N CYS A 679 -7.59 14.03 -0.55
CA CYS A 679 -8.24 14.86 0.48
C CYS A 679 -9.55 14.22 0.96
N ALA A 680 -10.34 13.65 0.04
CA ALA A 680 -11.61 13.01 0.33
C ALA A 680 -11.52 11.74 1.21
N LEU A 681 -10.32 11.23 1.50
CA LEU A 681 -10.14 10.10 2.40
C LEU A 681 -10.39 10.45 3.87
N GLN A 682 -10.28 11.73 4.25
CA GLN A 682 -10.51 12.23 5.61
C GLN A 682 -11.39 13.50 5.68
N ALA A 683 -11.94 13.94 4.54
CA ALA A 683 -12.82 15.12 4.46
C ALA A 683 -14.21 14.89 5.06
#